data_AF-A0A2D4P070-F1
#
_entry.id   AF-A0A2D4P070-F1
#
_cell.length_a   1.000
_cell.length_b   1.000
_cell.length_c   1.000
_cell.angle_alpha   90.00
_cell.angle_beta   90.00
_cell.angle_gamma   90.00
#
_symmetry.space_group_name_H-M   'P 1'
#
loop_
_entity.id
_entity.type
_entity.pdbx_description
1 polymer ?
#
loop_
_entity_poly.entity_id
_entity_poly.type
_entity_poly.pdbx_seq_one_letter_code
_entity_poly.pdbx_strand_id
1 'polypeptide(L)'
;MMRRSRAEVDRYVSSLQASAPSPKEKSTKGFFFAKLYYEAKEYELAKRYISIYLSVQERDPKAHKFLGQLYEAENNIEKAVGCYKRSVELNPTQKDLVLKIAELLCSNDITDGRAKYWVERAAKLFPGSPSIFRLKESLLDCRSENGWNQLFDLIETELYTRPDDVYVNIRLVKLYLSNNRLGDAVAHCQEAEKKISLRSNLEWCSCVVQTFKEYLESVEDSESDKISWRKIQRDLLLAYCNLVVMKLSARDVEESRASLESFDHALHLVKSHADGSDELSVTFLEMRGHFYMHAGTLLLKMAQQSEMQWRAVSELAALCYLHAFQVPRPKSKLIKGDHAEQEKLEMLACDRQSQSGYMLLNLSYGKQDFLTEVVESFANENGHSALFYALFGDVSSKENSFLGTDDIRNVVIQAPECIELARYDTGAIRAHDGNLQHMTWLGLQWNSAPDVTAIRKWLKQLFHLPQETSRLETNAPESICMLDLEVFLLGVIFTSNLQLQEKFHTKYTVHQPRFLPLPICKQLCTERQRAWWDSVYTLIHKQAVPGTAAKVRLLVQHELNILRALEKHGLQPSLIVHWAKSLLKTGCSLNSFYDQKEYIGRSVYYWKKVLPMLETIKKKRSISEPIDPLFKHFHSEDIQLSQVEEYKEEARIAFAILDAVDGKTDDATHAFEAINNVVAYWNLALIFQRKAEEIENDGLSPE
;
A
#
# COMPACT_ATOMS: atom_id res chain seq x y z
N MET A 1 11.70 27.76 -9.87
CA MET A 1 12.61 28.88 -9.54
C MET A 1 13.56 29.08 -10.71
N MET A 2 13.52 30.23 -11.40
CA MET A 2 14.42 30.53 -12.53
C MET A 2 15.87 30.66 -12.02
N ARG A 3 16.82 30.01 -12.70
CA ARG A 3 18.26 30.15 -12.45
C ARG A 3 18.69 31.57 -12.82
N ARG A 4 19.30 32.31 -11.90
CA ARG A 4 19.84 33.65 -12.17
C ARG A 4 21.19 33.53 -12.88
N SER A 5 21.39 34.31 -13.94
CA SER A 5 22.68 34.32 -14.63
C SER A 5 23.70 35.15 -13.84
N ARG A 6 24.99 34.82 -13.94
CA ARG A 6 26.09 35.58 -13.29
C ARG A 6 26.00 37.08 -13.60
N ALA A 7 25.69 37.43 -14.84
CA ALA A 7 25.58 38.82 -15.28
C ALA A 7 24.42 39.58 -14.60
N GLU A 8 23.31 38.91 -14.32
CA GLU A 8 22.20 39.50 -13.54
C GLU A 8 22.59 39.72 -12.08
N VAL A 9 23.29 38.75 -11.48
CA VAL A 9 23.78 38.86 -10.10
C VAL A 9 24.80 40.00 -9.99
N ASP A 10 25.75 40.12 -10.93
CA ASP A 10 26.76 41.18 -10.94
C ASP A 10 26.14 42.58 -11.07
N ARG A 11 25.16 42.77 -11.96
CA ARG A 11 24.43 44.04 -12.10
C ARG A 11 23.69 44.42 -10.83
N TYR A 12 23.06 43.43 -10.19
CA TYR A 12 22.26 43.64 -8.99
C TYR A 12 23.15 43.91 -7.75
N VAL A 13 24.28 43.23 -7.63
CA VAL A 13 25.28 43.49 -6.58
C VAL A 13 25.88 44.88 -6.75
N SER A 14 26.21 45.28 -7.98
CA SER A 14 26.78 46.61 -8.29
C SER A 14 25.83 47.75 -7.96
N SER A 15 24.53 47.64 -8.28
CA SER A 15 23.53 48.66 -7.96
C SER A 15 23.29 48.80 -6.44
N LEU A 16 23.32 47.67 -5.71
CA LEU A 16 23.16 47.66 -4.25
C LEU A 16 24.40 48.14 -3.50
N GLN A 17 25.60 47.99 -4.08
CA GLN A 17 26.83 48.56 -3.55
C GLN A 17 26.95 50.06 -3.82
N ALA A 18 26.43 50.55 -4.95
CA ALA A 18 26.39 51.98 -5.27
C ALA A 18 25.43 52.77 -4.35
N SER A 19 24.36 52.12 -3.88
CA SER A 19 23.35 52.72 -2.99
C SER A 19 23.67 52.63 -1.49
N ALA A 20 24.78 51.98 -1.11
CA ALA A 20 25.18 51.84 0.30
C ALA A 20 26.22 52.92 0.67
N PRO A 21 25.92 53.84 1.62
CA PRO A 21 26.76 55.00 1.92
C PRO A 21 28.01 54.67 2.74
N SER A 22 28.02 53.58 3.51
CA SER A 22 29.20 53.18 4.33
C SER A 22 29.81 51.83 3.94
N PRO A 23 31.14 51.65 4.09
CA PRO A 23 31.81 50.36 3.90
C PRO A 23 31.23 49.25 4.81
N LYS A 24 30.81 49.62 6.02
CA LYS A 24 30.20 48.70 6.99
C LYS A 24 28.84 48.19 6.52
N GLU A 25 28.00 49.05 5.93
CA GLU A 25 26.71 48.65 5.34
C GLU A 25 26.87 47.81 4.06
N LYS A 26 27.93 48.05 3.29
CA LYS A 26 28.27 47.18 2.14
C LYS A 26 28.62 45.78 2.61
N SER A 27 29.39 45.66 3.70
CA SER A 27 29.76 44.36 4.27
C SER A 27 28.58 43.62 4.90
N THR A 28 27.62 44.29 5.57
CA THR A 28 26.42 43.62 6.11
C THR A 28 25.47 43.08 5.04
N LYS A 29 25.49 43.62 3.81
CA LYS A 29 24.77 43.02 2.66
C LYS A 29 25.49 41.81 2.05
N GLY A 30 26.74 41.54 2.45
CA GLY A 30 27.58 40.46 1.90
C GLY A 30 26.98 39.06 2.01
N PHE A 31 26.24 38.76 3.09
CA PHE A 31 25.55 37.47 3.24
C PHE A 31 24.51 37.23 2.14
N PHE A 32 23.77 38.27 1.75
CA PHE A 32 22.78 38.17 0.68
C PHE A 32 23.44 38.01 -0.68
N PHE A 33 24.51 38.75 -0.96
CA PHE A 33 25.29 38.59 -2.18
C PHE A 33 25.87 37.18 -2.30
N ALA A 34 26.39 36.63 -1.20
CA ALA A 34 26.92 35.27 -1.17
C ALA A 34 25.86 34.21 -1.56
N LYS A 35 24.60 34.37 -1.12
CA LYS A 35 23.50 33.50 -1.53
C LYS A 35 23.19 33.61 -3.02
N LEU A 36 23.18 34.82 -3.58
CA LEU A 36 22.93 35.03 -5.01
C LEU A 36 24.02 34.41 -5.88
N TYR A 37 25.29 34.53 -5.50
CA TYR A 37 26.39 33.90 -6.22
C TYR A 37 26.39 32.37 -6.07
N TYR A 38 25.93 31.84 -4.93
CA TYR A 38 25.73 30.39 -4.76
C TYR A 38 24.65 29.84 -5.70
N GLU A 39 23.51 30.54 -5.84
CA GLU A 39 22.46 30.17 -6.81
C GLU A 39 22.98 30.20 -8.26
N ALA A 40 23.92 31.09 -8.56
CA ALA A 40 24.62 31.18 -9.84
C ALA A 40 25.79 30.17 -10.00
N LYS A 41 26.04 29.30 -9.01
CA LYS A 41 27.17 28.35 -8.94
C LYS A 41 28.57 28.98 -8.96
N GLU A 42 28.67 30.25 -8.63
CA GLU A 42 29.94 30.99 -8.53
C GLU A 42 30.46 30.93 -7.08
N TYR A 43 30.95 29.75 -6.68
CA TYR A 43 31.31 29.45 -5.28
C TYR A 43 32.46 30.32 -4.74
N GLU A 44 33.45 30.68 -5.57
CA GLU A 44 34.54 31.57 -5.18
C GLU A 44 34.07 32.98 -4.83
N LEU A 45 33.15 33.54 -5.63
CA LEU A 45 32.55 34.85 -5.36
C LEU A 45 31.67 34.79 -4.11
N ALA A 46 30.89 33.72 -3.96
CA ALA A 46 30.09 33.50 -2.76
C ALA A 46 30.96 33.47 -1.49
N LYS A 47 32.11 32.76 -1.52
CA LYS A 47 33.09 32.72 -0.44
C LYS A 47 33.67 34.10 -0.13
N ARG A 48 34.04 34.87 -1.14
CA ARG A 48 34.56 36.23 -0.93
C ARG A 48 33.55 37.12 -0.22
N TYR A 49 32.29 37.12 -0.66
CA TYR A 49 31.25 37.95 -0.07
C TYR A 49 30.83 37.52 1.33
N ILE A 50 30.80 36.21 1.62
CA ILE A 50 30.52 35.72 2.97
C ILE A 50 31.69 36.00 3.93
N SER A 51 32.94 35.93 3.47
CA SER A 51 34.11 36.31 4.27
C SER A 51 34.12 37.81 4.60
N ILE A 52 33.76 38.67 3.64
CA ILE A 52 33.58 40.11 3.88
C ILE A 52 32.48 40.34 4.94
N TYR A 53 31.36 39.64 4.85
CA TYR A 53 30.30 39.72 5.85
C TYR A 53 30.78 39.29 7.24
N LEU A 54 31.48 38.15 7.32
CA LEU A 54 32.03 37.62 8.57
C LEU A 54 33.11 38.52 9.19
N SER A 55 33.80 39.37 8.42
CA SER A 55 34.74 40.36 8.96
C SER A 55 34.07 41.48 9.77
N VAL A 56 32.76 41.67 9.61
CA VAL A 56 31.96 42.67 10.35
C VAL A 56 31.02 42.00 11.36
N GLN A 57 30.52 40.80 11.03
CA GLN A 57 29.60 40.01 11.84
C GLN A 57 30.20 38.65 12.19
N GLU A 58 31.31 38.66 12.95
CA GLU A 58 32.12 37.46 13.25
C GLU A 58 31.37 36.36 14.02
N ARG A 59 30.32 36.73 14.76
CA ARG A 59 29.54 35.84 15.63
C ARG A 59 28.21 35.40 15.02
N ASP A 60 27.99 35.60 13.72
CA ASP A 60 26.75 35.14 13.07
C ASP A 60 26.81 33.63 12.75
N PRO A 61 26.03 32.77 13.46
CA PRO A 61 26.04 31.33 13.21
C PRO A 61 25.53 30.98 11.81
N LYS A 62 24.62 31.77 11.22
CA LYS A 62 24.07 31.50 9.88
C LYS A 62 25.13 31.70 8.80
N ALA A 63 26.02 32.68 8.97
CA ALA A 63 27.11 32.95 8.06
C ALA A 63 28.20 31.88 8.11
N HIS A 64 28.59 31.41 9.29
CA HIS A 64 29.51 30.29 9.43
C HIS A 64 28.93 28.99 8.86
N LYS A 65 27.62 28.73 9.06
CA LYS A 65 26.93 27.60 8.42
C LYS A 65 26.98 27.70 6.89
N PHE A 66 26.65 28.86 6.33
CA PHE A 66 26.65 29.04 4.89
C PHE A 66 28.06 28.91 4.27
N LEU A 67 29.10 29.41 4.97
CA LEU A 67 30.48 29.22 4.55
C LEU A 67 30.89 27.73 4.56
N GLY A 68 30.43 26.95 5.55
CA GLY A 68 30.63 25.50 5.57
C GLY A 68 29.97 24.79 4.38
N GLN A 69 28.76 25.22 3.97
CA GLN A 69 28.06 24.69 2.79
C GLN A 69 28.82 24.97 1.49
N LEU A 70 29.46 26.13 1.39
CA LEU A 70 30.30 26.47 0.24
C LEU A 70 31.54 25.58 0.15
N TYR A 71 32.23 25.35 1.27
CA TYR A 71 33.39 24.44 1.29
C TYR A 71 32.99 22.98 1.06
N GLU A 72 31.83 22.56 1.54
CA GLU A 72 31.29 21.22 1.28
C GLU A 72 31.00 21.03 -0.22
N ALA A 73 30.39 22.02 -0.88
CA ALA A 73 30.11 21.98 -2.31
C ALA A 73 31.37 21.91 -3.19
N GLU A 74 32.52 22.35 -2.66
CA GLU A 74 33.86 22.26 -3.28
C GLU A 74 34.64 21.01 -2.85
N ASN A 75 33.99 20.09 -2.12
CA ASN A 75 34.61 18.88 -1.57
C ASN A 75 35.80 19.16 -0.62
N ASN A 76 35.84 20.34 0.01
CA ASN A 76 36.86 20.71 1.00
C ASN A 76 36.35 20.43 2.42
N ILE A 77 36.39 19.15 2.80
CA ILE A 77 35.71 18.66 4.00
C ILE A 77 36.28 19.26 5.30
N GLU A 78 37.59 19.39 5.43
CA GLU A 78 38.23 19.95 6.64
C GLU A 78 37.78 21.39 6.93
N LYS A 79 37.75 22.25 5.89
CA LYS A 79 37.30 23.63 6.05
C LYS A 79 35.80 23.70 6.31
N ALA A 80 35.02 22.85 5.66
CA ALA A 80 33.57 22.75 5.90
C ALA A 80 33.27 22.39 7.35
N VAL A 81 33.92 21.33 7.87
CA VAL A 81 33.80 20.89 9.26
C VAL A 81 34.22 22.00 10.23
N GLY A 82 35.31 22.72 9.96
CA GLY A 82 35.73 23.87 10.77
C GLY A 82 34.68 24.97 10.86
N CYS A 83 34.07 25.34 9.74
CA CYS A 83 33.01 26.37 9.68
C CYS A 83 31.72 25.90 10.38
N TYR A 84 31.34 24.64 10.19
CA TYR A 84 30.19 24.06 10.87
C TYR A 84 30.37 23.96 12.38
N LYS A 85 31.56 23.55 12.86
CA LYS A 85 31.90 23.57 14.28
C LYS A 85 31.73 24.97 14.87
N ARG A 86 32.26 25.98 14.19
CA ARG A 86 32.12 27.38 14.63
C ARG A 86 30.67 27.83 14.69
N SER A 87 29.84 27.44 13.73
CA SER A 87 28.41 27.73 13.76
C SER A 87 27.69 27.06 14.95
N VAL A 88 28.01 25.79 15.25
CA VAL A 88 27.44 25.06 16.39
C VAL A 88 27.87 25.67 17.73
N GLU A 89 29.13 26.11 17.85
CA GLU A 89 29.62 26.84 19.04
C GLU A 89 28.83 28.13 19.29
N LEU A 90 28.54 28.88 18.22
CA LEU A 90 27.82 30.15 18.29
C LEU A 90 26.31 29.96 18.52
N ASN A 91 25.73 28.86 18.04
CA ASN A 91 24.33 28.52 18.29
C ASN A 91 24.15 27.00 18.47
N PRO A 92 24.11 26.51 19.72
CA PRO A 92 23.96 25.09 20.04
C PRO A 92 22.62 24.45 19.67
N THR A 93 21.61 25.23 19.28
CA THR A 93 20.28 24.70 18.93
C THR A 93 20.24 24.00 17.57
N GLN A 94 21.29 24.12 16.77
CA GLN A 94 21.41 23.55 15.43
C GLN A 94 21.78 22.06 15.46
N LYS A 95 20.88 21.21 15.95
CA LYS A 95 21.14 19.76 16.09
C LYS A 95 21.52 19.10 14.76
N ASP A 96 20.84 19.45 13.66
CA ASP A 96 21.10 18.87 12.33
C ASP A 96 22.55 19.11 11.86
N LEU A 97 23.16 20.20 12.30
CA LEU A 97 24.54 20.52 11.95
C LEU A 97 25.54 19.61 12.66
N VAL A 98 25.22 19.14 13.85
CA VAL A 98 26.02 18.14 14.59
C VAL A 98 26.02 16.81 13.86
N LEU A 99 24.85 16.37 13.37
CA LEU A 99 24.73 15.17 12.53
C LEU A 99 25.54 15.34 11.24
N LYS A 100 25.43 16.49 10.57
CA LYS A 100 26.16 16.78 9.34
C LYS A 100 27.68 16.74 9.52
N ILE A 101 28.19 17.26 10.64
CA ILE A 101 29.63 17.18 10.96
C ILE A 101 30.05 15.72 11.12
N ALA A 102 29.27 14.91 11.82
CA ALA A 102 29.56 13.49 12.00
C ALA A 102 29.58 12.72 10.66
N GLU A 103 28.60 12.97 9.79
CA GLU A 103 28.54 12.39 8.43
C GLU A 103 29.77 12.74 7.59
N LEU A 104 30.15 14.03 7.57
CA LEU A 104 31.28 14.50 6.79
C LEU A 104 32.61 13.90 7.26
N LEU A 105 32.82 13.82 8.57
CA LEU A 105 34.01 13.20 9.13
C LEU A 105 34.11 11.72 8.77
N CYS A 106 33.03 10.95 8.95
CA CYS A 106 33.00 9.52 8.60
C CYS A 106 33.17 9.27 7.09
N SER A 107 32.67 10.16 6.23
CA SER A 107 32.77 10.02 4.77
C SER A 107 34.16 10.34 4.20
N ASN A 108 34.94 11.18 4.90
CA ASN A 108 36.24 11.65 4.43
C ASN A 108 37.39 10.76 4.91
N ASP A 109 37.42 10.43 6.20
CA ASP A 109 38.39 9.52 6.78
C ASP A 109 37.78 8.80 7.99
N ILE A 110 37.52 7.51 7.83
CA ILE A 110 36.94 6.64 8.85
C ILE A 110 37.88 6.51 10.06
N THR A 111 39.18 6.74 9.88
CA THR A 111 40.19 6.67 10.95
C THR A 111 40.35 7.96 11.75
N ASP A 112 39.60 9.02 11.39
CA ASP A 112 39.64 10.29 12.11
C ASP A 112 39.10 10.12 13.54
N GLY A 113 39.98 10.24 14.54
CA GLY A 113 39.62 10.16 15.96
C GLY A 113 38.56 11.19 16.41
N ARG A 114 38.35 12.27 15.64
CA ARG A 114 37.28 13.25 15.88
C ARG A 114 35.90 12.68 15.55
N ALA A 115 35.80 11.75 14.60
CA ALA A 115 34.53 11.20 14.12
C ALA A 115 33.74 10.54 15.25
N LYS A 116 34.40 9.72 16.09
CA LYS A 116 33.78 9.06 17.25
C LYS A 116 33.10 10.05 18.21
N TYR A 117 33.79 11.14 18.56
CA TYR A 117 33.23 12.19 19.41
C TYR A 117 31.97 12.83 18.80
N TRP A 118 32.00 13.17 17.51
CA TRP A 118 30.86 13.82 16.85
C TRP A 118 29.69 12.86 16.66
N VAL A 119 29.94 11.58 16.38
CA VAL A 119 28.92 10.53 16.30
C VAL A 119 28.27 10.30 17.67
N GLU A 120 29.03 10.21 18.77
CA GLU A 120 28.45 10.09 20.12
C GLU A 120 27.64 11.32 20.52
N ARG A 121 28.11 12.52 20.17
CA ARG A 121 27.38 13.77 20.41
C ARG A 121 26.09 13.81 19.59
N ALA A 122 26.12 13.38 18.33
CA ALA A 122 24.95 13.31 17.47
C ALA A 122 23.96 12.23 17.98
N ALA A 123 24.45 11.09 18.46
CA ALA A 123 23.62 10.03 19.04
C ALA A 123 22.83 10.49 20.27
N LYS A 124 23.43 11.33 21.12
CA LYS A 124 22.73 11.95 22.27
C LYS A 124 21.62 12.92 21.84
N LEU A 125 21.78 13.58 20.69
CA LEU A 125 20.80 14.53 20.16
C LEU A 125 19.69 13.85 19.35
N PHE A 126 19.99 12.71 18.75
CA PHE A 126 19.12 11.94 17.87
C PHE A 126 19.13 10.44 18.25
N PRO A 127 18.61 10.07 19.44
CA PRO A 127 18.50 8.67 19.83
C PRO A 127 17.60 7.90 18.84
N GLY A 128 17.99 6.70 18.43
CA GLY A 128 17.24 5.83 17.51
C GLY A 128 17.19 6.30 16.05
N SER A 129 18.09 7.19 15.64
CA SER A 129 18.19 7.63 14.24
C SER A 129 18.94 6.60 13.38
N PRO A 130 18.38 6.15 12.23
CA PRO A 130 19.06 5.23 11.31
C PRO A 130 20.41 5.76 10.79
N SER A 131 20.54 7.08 10.64
CA SER A 131 21.80 7.70 10.22
C SER A 131 22.88 7.57 11.30
N ILE A 132 22.52 7.71 12.57
CA ILE A 132 23.45 7.53 13.68
C ILE A 132 23.91 6.06 13.77
N PHE A 133 23.00 5.11 13.61
CA PHE A 133 23.34 3.70 13.58
C PHE A 133 24.39 3.41 12.49
N ARG A 134 24.15 3.86 11.25
CA ARG A 134 25.09 3.70 10.12
C ARG A 134 26.45 4.36 10.37
N LEU A 135 26.47 5.52 11.04
CA LEU A 135 27.73 6.19 11.39
C LEU A 135 28.50 5.47 12.51
N LYS A 136 27.80 4.89 13.50
CA LYS A 136 28.45 4.06 14.52
C LYS A 136 29.01 2.79 13.91
N GLU A 137 28.23 2.16 13.04
CA GLU A 137 28.63 0.98 12.27
C GLU A 137 29.89 1.24 11.45
N SER A 138 29.96 2.35 10.71
CA SER A 138 31.13 2.65 9.87
C SER A 138 32.42 2.90 10.66
N LEU A 139 32.33 3.25 11.93
CA LEU A 139 33.49 3.46 12.82
C LEU A 139 34.01 2.16 13.44
N LEU A 140 33.33 1.02 13.29
CA LEU A 140 33.73 -0.26 13.86
C LEU A 140 34.52 -1.10 12.84
N ASP A 141 35.70 -1.57 13.25
CA ASP A 141 36.45 -2.56 12.46
C ASP A 141 35.92 -3.97 12.69
N CYS A 142 35.06 -4.42 11.79
CA CYS A 142 34.35 -5.70 11.88
C CYS A 142 35.23 -6.93 11.58
N ARG A 143 36.54 -6.75 11.29
CA ARG A 143 37.44 -7.87 10.98
C ARG A 143 38.01 -8.57 12.22
N SER A 144 37.91 -7.94 13.39
CA SER A 144 38.36 -8.51 14.67
C SER A 144 37.19 -9.07 15.47
N GLU A 145 37.42 -10.09 16.30
CA GLU A 145 36.41 -10.63 17.22
C GLU A 145 35.82 -9.56 18.16
N ASN A 146 36.66 -8.62 18.59
CA ASN A 146 36.23 -7.49 19.41
C ASN A 146 35.29 -6.54 18.65
N GLY A 147 35.56 -6.29 17.37
CA GLY A 147 34.69 -5.50 16.51
C GLY A 147 33.37 -6.19 16.21
N TRP A 148 33.38 -7.52 16.07
CA TRP A 148 32.17 -8.32 15.92
C TRP A 148 31.26 -8.17 17.16
N ASN A 149 31.79 -8.38 18.37
CA ASN A 149 31.01 -8.25 19.60
C ASN A 149 30.42 -6.83 19.76
N GLN A 150 31.21 -5.80 19.48
CA GLN A 150 30.75 -4.41 19.55
C GLN A 150 29.64 -4.10 18.53
N LEU A 151 29.74 -4.64 17.31
CA LEU A 151 28.69 -4.46 16.31
C LEU A 151 27.43 -5.26 16.67
N PHE A 152 27.60 -6.47 17.21
CA PHE A 152 26.51 -7.30 17.68
C PHE A 152 25.71 -6.60 18.79
N ASP A 153 26.38 -6.11 19.83
CA ASP A 153 25.75 -5.34 20.92
C ASP A 153 25.05 -4.08 20.40
N LEU A 154 25.66 -3.39 19.43
CA LEU A 154 25.07 -2.21 18.79
C LEU A 154 23.79 -2.56 18.01
N ILE A 155 23.78 -3.69 17.29
CA ILE A 155 22.61 -4.17 16.55
C ILE A 155 21.51 -4.60 17.52
N GLU A 156 21.83 -5.37 18.56
CA GLU A 156 20.84 -5.81 19.55
C GLU A 156 20.18 -4.64 20.27
N THR A 157 20.96 -3.62 20.66
CA THR A 157 20.41 -2.41 21.29
C THR A 157 19.49 -1.64 20.34
N GLU A 158 19.84 -1.54 19.05
CA GLU A 158 18.98 -0.88 18.07
C GLU A 158 17.70 -1.69 17.80
N LEU A 159 17.79 -3.02 17.64
CA LEU A 159 16.62 -3.91 17.45
C LEU A 159 15.70 -3.95 18.67
N TYR A 160 16.24 -3.80 19.89
CA TYR A 160 15.43 -3.65 21.08
C TYR A 160 14.56 -2.38 21.02
N THR A 161 15.10 -1.29 20.50
CA THR A 161 14.36 -0.03 20.34
C THR A 161 13.46 0.00 19.10
N ARG A 162 13.89 -0.65 18.02
CA ARG A 162 13.29 -0.59 16.67
C ARG A 162 13.32 -1.97 16.02
N PRO A 163 12.48 -2.91 16.50
CA PRO A 163 12.52 -4.30 16.05
C PRO A 163 12.16 -4.49 14.58
N ASP A 164 11.40 -3.56 14.00
CA ASP A 164 10.92 -3.60 12.62
C ASP A 164 11.83 -2.86 11.62
N ASP A 165 13.01 -2.40 12.05
CA ASP A 165 13.94 -1.71 11.14
C ASP A 165 14.59 -2.73 10.18
N VAL A 166 14.18 -2.68 8.91
CA VAL A 166 14.64 -3.60 7.87
C VAL A 166 16.16 -3.61 7.73
N TYR A 167 16.79 -2.43 7.75
CA TYR A 167 18.23 -2.35 7.54
C TYR A 167 19.00 -3.05 8.66
N VAL A 168 18.58 -2.84 9.90
CA VAL A 168 19.22 -3.41 11.09
C VAL A 168 19.04 -4.94 11.11
N ASN A 169 17.86 -5.46 10.77
CA ASN A 169 17.62 -6.91 10.66
C ASN A 169 18.49 -7.54 9.56
N ILE A 170 18.55 -6.95 8.35
CA ILE A 170 19.44 -7.42 7.27
C ILE A 170 20.90 -7.40 7.74
N ARG A 171 21.30 -6.37 8.49
CA ARG A 171 22.67 -6.25 8.96
C ARG A 171 23.03 -7.35 9.97
N LEU A 172 22.11 -7.72 10.86
CA LEU A 172 22.31 -8.84 11.78
C LEU A 172 22.49 -10.16 11.02
N VAL A 173 21.65 -10.44 10.03
CA VAL A 173 21.78 -11.64 9.19
C VAL A 173 23.15 -11.69 8.52
N LYS A 174 23.58 -10.60 7.88
CA LYS A 174 24.90 -10.53 7.24
C LYS A 174 26.06 -10.72 8.22
N LEU A 175 25.91 -10.26 9.47
CA LEU A 175 26.91 -10.43 10.53
C LEU A 175 27.02 -11.89 10.98
N TYR A 176 25.91 -12.64 11.00
CA TYR A 176 25.93 -14.08 11.25
C TYR A 176 26.56 -14.86 10.09
N LEU A 177 26.19 -14.52 8.84
CA LEU A 177 26.75 -15.13 7.64
C LEU A 177 28.28 -14.95 7.56
N SER A 178 28.80 -13.75 7.85
CA SER A 178 30.25 -13.48 7.79
C SER A 178 31.08 -14.29 8.79
N ASN A 179 30.46 -14.74 9.88
CA ASN A 179 31.10 -15.57 10.91
C ASN A 179 30.75 -17.06 10.78
N ASN A 180 30.18 -17.49 9.64
CA ASN A 180 29.75 -18.87 9.39
C ASN A 180 28.72 -19.40 10.41
N ARG A 181 27.97 -18.49 11.07
CA ARG A 181 26.89 -18.83 12.01
C ARG A 181 25.55 -18.95 11.27
N LEU A 182 25.49 -19.86 10.30
CA LEU A 182 24.34 -19.99 9.39
C LEU A 182 23.04 -20.35 10.14
N GLY A 183 23.12 -21.21 11.17
CA GLY A 183 21.95 -21.58 11.97
C GLY A 183 21.31 -20.40 12.71
N ASP A 184 22.11 -19.49 13.26
CA ASP A 184 21.61 -18.29 13.94
C ASP A 184 20.99 -17.29 12.95
N ALA A 185 21.56 -17.20 11.74
CA ALA A 185 21.00 -16.40 10.65
C ALA A 185 19.60 -16.90 10.25
N VAL A 186 19.45 -18.21 10.07
CA VAL A 186 18.16 -18.85 9.75
C VAL A 186 17.15 -18.64 10.87
N ALA A 187 17.55 -18.87 12.13
CA ALA A 187 16.68 -18.68 13.29
C ALA A 187 16.18 -17.23 13.40
N HIS A 188 17.06 -16.25 13.16
CA HIS A 188 16.68 -14.84 13.15
C HIS A 188 15.72 -14.52 12.00
N CYS A 189 15.95 -15.03 10.79
CA CYS A 189 15.03 -14.87 9.66
C CYS A 189 13.63 -15.43 9.99
N GLN A 190 13.54 -16.65 10.53
CA GLN A 190 12.27 -17.28 10.92
C GLN A 190 11.51 -16.46 11.97
N GLU A 191 12.21 -15.91 12.96
CA GLU A 191 11.59 -15.09 14.01
C GLU A 191 11.18 -13.72 13.50
N ALA A 192 12.04 -13.06 12.73
CA ALA A 192 11.76 -11.78 12.10
C ALA A 192 10.60 -11.87 11.11
N GLU A 193 10.49 -12.98 10.36
CA GLU A 193 9.36 -13.20 9.46
C GLU A 193 8.02 -13.35 10.19
N LYS A 194 7.96 -13.68 11.48
CA LYS A 194 6.69 -13.64 12.23
C LYS A 194 6.16 -12.22 12.37
N LYS A 195 7.02 -11.20 12.25
CA LYS A 195 6.66 -9.79 12.25
C LYS A 195 6.32 -9.36 10.83
N ILE A 196 5.02 -9.24 10.54
CA ILE A 196 4.47 -9.11 9.19
C ILE A 196 5.01 -7.87 8.44
N SER A 197 5.42 -6.81 9.15
CA SER A 197 5.97 -5.57 8.58
C SER A 197 7.19 -5.80 7.67
N LEU A 198 8.09 -6.73 8.02
CA LEU A 198 9.33 -6.98 7.29
C LEU A 198 9.12 -7.70 5.95
N ARG A 199 8.06 -8.52 5.84
CA ARG A 199 7.74 -9.30 4.61
C ARG A 199 7.37 -8.43 3.41
N SER A 200 7.00 -7.18 3.64
CA SER A 200 6.66 -6.21 2.59
C SER A 200 7.88 -5.52 1.96
N ASN A 201 9.11 -5.84 2.40
CA ASN A 201 10.33 -5.22 1.91
C ASN A 201 11.14 -6.15 0.99
N LEU A 202 11.41 -5.69 -0.23
CA LEU A 202 12.12 -6.47 -1.26
C LEU A 202 13.55 -6.87 -0.85
N GLU A 203 14.28 -5.99 -0.19
CA GLU A 203 15.67 -6.26 0.23
C GLU A 203 15.71 -7.32 1.34
N TRP A 204 14.73 -7.28 2.25
CA TRP A 204 14.56 -8.31 3.28
C TRP A 204 14.23 -9.67 2.65
N CYS A 205 13.22 -9.75 1.77
CA CYS A 205 12.87 -11.00 1.10
C CYS A 205 14.05 -11.60 0.34
N SER A 206 14.85 -10.77 -0.32
CA SER A 206 16.07 -11.22 -1.03
C SER A 206 17.11 -11.77 -0.06
N CYS A 207 17.32 -11.10 1.09
CA CYS A 207 18.22 -11.55 2.15
C CYS A 207 17.80 -12.91 2.74
N VAL A 208 16.51 -13.09 3.03
CA VAL A 208 15.96 -14.34 3.58
C VAL A 208 16.18 -15.51 2.62
N VAL A 209 15.79 -15.34 1.35
CA VAL A 209 15.97 -16.38 0.32
C VAL A 209 17.45 -16.75 0.18
N GLN A 210 18.35 -15.76 0.14
CA GLN A 210 19.79 -16.03 0.04
C GLN A 210 20.32 -16.79 1.26
N THR A 211 19.89 -16.39 2.47
CA THR A 211 20.30 -17.03 3.73
C THR A 211 19.85 -18.49 3.79
N PHE A 212 18.60 -18.77 3.41
CA PHE A 212 18.08 -20.14 3.39
C PHE A 212 18.77 -21.01 2.34
N LYS A 213 19.11 -20.47 1.17
CA LYS A 213 19.93 -21.18 0.17
C LYS A 213 21.30 -21.55 0.69
N GLU A 214 22.04 -20.57 1.20
CA GLU A 214 23.40 -20.79 1.72
C GLU A 214 23.40 -21.80 2.87
N TYR A 215 22.39 -21.76 3.75
CA TYR A 215 22.22 -22.78 4.76
C TYR A 215 22.01 -24.17 4.14
N LEU A 216 21.07 -24.32 3.21
CA LEU A 216 20.75 -25.62 2.59
C LEU A 216 21.93 -26.22 1.80
N GLU A 217 22.77 -25.38 1.19
CA GLU A 217 24.00 -25.80 0.51
C GLU A 217 25.08 -26.30 1.49
N SER A 218 25.03 -25.85 2.75
CA SER A 218 25.98 -26.22 3.81
C SER A 218 25.61 -27.47 4.61
N VAL A 219 24.39 -27.98 4.47
CA VAL A 219 23.86 -29.08 5.26
C VAL A 219 24.49 -30.42 4.83
N GLU A 220 25.04 -31.17 5.80
CA GLU A 220 25.57 -32.53 5.61
C GLU A 220 24.49 -33.62 5.79
N ASP A 221 24.72 -34.83 5.27
CA ASP A 221 23.77 -35.95 5.22
C ASP A 221 23.59 -36.65 6.60
N SER A 222 22.98 -35.97 7.58
CA SER A 222 22.57 -36.57 8.87
C SER A 222 21.05 -36.63 9.04
N GLU A 223 20.55 -37.54 9.90
CA GLU A 223 19.10 -37.71 10.12
C GLU A 223 18.45 -36.50 10.83
N SER A 224 19.15 -35.83 11.74
CA SER A 224 18.68 -34.56 12.32
C SER A 224 18.65 -33.45 11.29
N ASP A 225 19.63 -33.46 10.38
CA ASP A 225 19.74 -32.48 9.31
C ASP A 225 18.65 -32.67 8.26
N LYS A 226 18.15 -33.89 8.03
CA LYS A 226 16.99 -34.14 7.15
C LYS A 226 15.70 -33.47 7.65
N ILE A 227 15.45 -33.46 8.96
CA ILE A 227 14.27 -32.78 9.53
C ILE A 227 14.44 -31.26 9.42
N SER A 228 15.63 -30.74 9.75
CA SER A 228 15.97 -29.32 9.59
C SER A 228 15.84 -28.87 8.13
N TRP A 229 16.38 -29.68 7.21
CA TRP A 229 16.31 -29.48 5.76
C TRP A 229 14.87 -29.39 5.27
N ARG A 230 13.98 -30.32 5.66
CA ARG A 230 12.56 -30.28 5.25
C ARG A 230 11.86 -28.99 5.70
N LYS A 231 12.13 -28.56 6.94
CA LYS A 231 11.55 -27.33 7.49
C LYS A 231 12.07 -26.09 6.76
N ILE A 232 13.37 -26.03 6.47
CA ILE A 232 13.97 -24.87 5.81
C ILE A 232 13.61 -24.82 4.33
N GLN A 233 13.46 -25.97 3.66
CA GLN A 233 12.90 -26.04 2.31
C GLN A 233 11.47 -25.49 2.26
N ARG A 234 10.63 -25.86 3.23
CA ARG A 234 9.28 -25.30 3.39
C ARG A 234 9.32 -23.78 3.50
N ASP A 235 10.15 -23.25 4.40
CA ASP A 235 10.27 -21.81 4.64
C ASP A 235 10.87 -21.08 3.42
N LEU A 236 11.80 -21.72 2.69
CA LEU A 236 12.37 -21.21 1.44
C LEU A 236 11.31 -21.06 0.35
N LEU A 237 10.41 -22.03 0.17
CA LEU A 237 9.32 -21.92 -0.81
C LEU A 237 8.39 -20.73 -0.48
N LEU A 238 8.04 -20.55 0.80
CA LEU A 238 7.25 -19.40 1.26
C LEU A 238 7.98 -18.06 1.03
N ALA A 239 9.28 -18.01 1.31
CA ALA A 239 10.10 -16.83 1.09
C ALA A 239 10.21 -16.48 -0.40
N TYR A 240 10.35 -17.47 -1.28
CA TYR A 240 10.33 -17.27 -2.73
C TYR A 240 8.99 -16.74 -3.24
N CYS A 241 7.88 -17.31 -2.77
CA CYS A 241 6.55 -16.82 -3.12
C CYS A 241 6.43 -15.30 -2.85
N ASN A 242 6.85 -14.86 -1.66
CA ASN A 242 6.87 -13.43 -1.31
C ASN A 242 7.84 -12.63 -2.19
N LEU A 243 9.07 -13.12 -2.41
CA LEU A 243 10.08 -12.44 -3.22
C LEU A 243 9.60 -12.22 -4.67
N VAL A 244 8.96 -13.22 -5.27
CA VAL A 244 8.41 -13.14 -6.63
C VAL A 244 7.34 -12.05 -6.70
N VAL A 245 6.41 -11.99 -5.76
CA VAL A 245 5.41 -10.91 -5.69
C VAL A 245 6.06 -9.53 -5.59
N MET A 246 7.06 -9.39 -4.70
CA MET A 246 7.76 -8.12 -4.51
C MET A 246 8.48 -7.66 -5.78
N LYS A 247 9.13 -8.58 -6.52
CA LYS A 247 9.78 -8.27 -7.80
C LYS A 247 8.77 -7.99 -8.91
N LEU A 248 7.67 -8.75 -8.98
CA LEU A 248 6.57 -8.48 -9.91
C LEU A 248 6.03 -7.05 -9.74
N SER A 249 5.95 -6.55 -8.52
CA SER A 249 5.50 -5.18 -8.24
C SER A 249 6.55 -4.09 -8.44
N ALA A 250 7.80 -4.32 -8.03
CA ALA A 250 8.80 -3.26 -7.92
C ALA A 250 9.84 -3.22 -9.05
N ARG A 251 10.06 -4.32 -9.77
CA ARG A 251 11.16 -4.48 -10.74
C ARG A 251 10.63 -4.63 -12.16
N ASP A 252 11.52 -4.74 -13.15
CA ASP A 252 11.14 -4.99 -14.54
C ASP A 252 10.73 -6.47 -14.78
N VAL A 253 10.45 -6.82 -16.03
CA VAL A 253 10.09 -8.19 -16.42
C VAL A 253 11.26 -9.14 -16.26
N GLU A 254 12.49 -8.74 -16.63
CA GLU A 254 13.68 -9.61 -16.58
C GLU A 254 13.99 -10.06 -15.15
N GLU A 255 14.04 -9.13 -14.19
CA GLU A 255 14.28 -9.48 -12.78
C GLU A 255 13.13 -10.31 -12.18
N SER A 256 11.89 -10.07 -12.63
CA SER A 256 10.72 -10.86 -12.20
C SER A 256 10.78 -12.27 -12.75
N ARG A 257 11.20 -12.43 -14.01
CA ARG A 257 11.40 -13.72 -14.68
C ARG A 257 12.48 -14.53 -13.97
N ALA A 258 13.65 -13.94 -13.73
CA ALA A 258 14.75 -14.61 -13.02
C ALA A 258 14.33 -15.07 -11.60
N SER A 259 13.47 -14.31 -10.93
CA SER A 259 12.93 -14.72 -9.63
C SER A 259 11.95 -15.88 -9.74
N LEU A 260 11.11 -15.90 -10.77
CA LEU A 260 10.17 -16.99 -11.02
C LEU A 260 10.93 -18.27 -11.43
N GLU A 261 11.99 -18.16 -12.23
CA GLU A 261 12.90 -19.27 -12.57
C GLU A 261 13.60 -19.83 -11.32
N SER A 262 14.04 -18.96 -10.41
CA SER A 262 14.63 -19.41 -9.14
C SER A 262 13.62 -20.14 -8.24
N PHE A 263 12.36 -19.70 -8.26
CA PHE A 263 11.27 -20.35 -7.53
C PHE A 263 10.87 -21.68 -8.18
N ASP A 264 10.84 -21.73 -9.51
CA ASP A 264 10.62 -22.95 -10.30
C ASP A 264 11.64 -24.03 -9.96
N HIS A 265 12.93 -23.66 -9.92
CA HIS A 265 14.00 -24.59 -9.55
C HIS A 265 13.83 -25.11 -8.11
N ALA A 266 13.46 -24.24 -7.16
CA ALA A 266 13.23 -24.65 -5.78
C ALA A 266 12.06 -25.64 -5.66
N LEU A 267 10.96 -25.42 -6.38
CA LEU A 267 9.85 -26.37 -6.46
C LEU A 267 10.28 -27.70 -7.07
N HIS A 268 11.12 -27.68 -8.10
CA HIS A 268 11.62 -28.89 -8.75
C HIS A 268 12.41 -29.78 -7.78
N LEU A 269 13.30 -29.17 -6.98
CA LEU A 269 14.10 -29.89 -5.96
C LEU A 269 13.23 -30.54 -4.87
N VAL A 270 12.15 -29.86 -4.47
CA VAL A 270 11.25 -30.36 -3.41
C VAL A 270 10.28 -31.43 -3.93
N LYS A 271 9.96 -31.44 -5.23
CA LYS A 271 8.93 -32.30 -5.84
C LYS A 271 9.09 -33.79 -5.49
N SER A 272 10.30 -34.34 -5.58
CA SER A 272 10.57 -35.76 -5.28
C SER A 272 10.48 -36.12 -3.79
N HIS A 273 10.38 -35.11 -2.92
CA HIS A 273 10.31 -35.28 -1.47
C HIS A 273 8.89 -35.01 -0.91
N ALA A 274 7.95 -34.63 -1.78
CA ALA A 274 6.61 -34.13 -1.48
C ALA A 274 5.50 -35.18 -1.73
N ASP A 275 5.77 -36.46 -1.45
CA ASP A 275 4.86 -37.58 -1.71
C ASP A 275 3.98 -37.96 -0.49
N GLY A 276 4.08 -37.20 0.60
CA GLY A 276 3.45 -37.52 1.89
C GLY A 276 2.25 -36.64 2.25
N SER A 277 1.72 -36.85 3.46
CA SER A 277 0.77 -35.94 4.11
C SER A 277 1.45 -35.03 5.14
N ASP A 278 2.74 -34.75 4.95
CA ASP A 278 3.54 -33.90 5.85
C ASP A 278 3.38 -32.41 5.51
N GLU A 279 3.86 -31.54 6.41
CA GLU A 279 3.76 -30.08 6.25
C GLU A 279 4.45 -29.57 4.98
N LEU A 280 5.56 -30.21 4.59
CA LEU A 280 6.29 -29.88 3.37
C LEU A 280 5.43 -30.17 2.13
N SER A 281 4.77 -31.34 2.07
CA SER A 281 3.90 -31.69 0.93
C SER A 281 2.69 -30.77 0.83
N VAL A 282 2.07 -30.39 1.96
CA VAL A 282 0.97 -29.42 1.99
C VAL A 282 1.44 -28.05 1.49
N THR A 283 2.60 -27.59 1.96
CA THR A 283 3.18 -26.31 1.54
C THR A 283 3.57 -26.34 0.07
N PHE A 284 4.19 -27.43 -0.40
CA PHE A 284 4.55 -27.62 -1.80
C PHE A 284 3.32 -27.52 -2.71
N LEU A 285 2.22 -28.19 -2.35
CA LEU A 285 0.98 -28.14 -3.13
C LEU A 285 0.41 -26.71 -3.18
N GLU A 286 0.42 -26.00 -2.07
CA GLU A 286 -0.02 -24.59 -2.02
C GLU A 286 0.88 -23.68 -2.86
N MET A 287 2.20 -23.86 -2.75
CA MET A 287 3.22 -23.11 -3.49
C MET A 287 3.18 -23.39 -4.98
N ARG A 288 2.81 -24.60 -5.41
CA ARG A 288 2.47 -24.90 -6.81
C ARG A 288 1.34 -24.01 -7.31
N GLY A 289 0.28 -23.83 -6.52
CA GLY A 289 -0.82 -22.93 -6.86
C GLY A 289 -0.36 -21.47 -7.01
N HIS A 290 0.43 -20.98 -6.05
CA HIS A 290 0.99 -19.62 -6.10
C HIS A 290 1.95 -19.43 -7.27
N PHE A 291 2.77 -20.43 -7.59
CA PHE A 291 3.66 -20.40 -8.75
C PHE A 291 2.89 -20.15 -10.05
N TYR A 292 1.81 -20.90 -10.30
CA TYR A 292 0.96 -20.66 -11.48
C TYR A 292 0.28 -19.29 -11.45
N MET A 293 -0.18 -18.81 -10.29
CA MET A 293 -0.75 -17.47 -10.17
C MET A 293 0.27 -16.38 -10.55
N HIS A 294 1.52 -16.53 -10.09
CA HIS A 294 2.61 -15.61 -10.39
C HIS A 294 3.09 -15.71 -11.84
N ALA A 295 3.11 -16.92 -12.42
CA ALA A 295 3.40 -17.13 -13.84
C ALA A 295 2.36 -16.42 -14.73
N GLY A 296 1.07 -16.58 -14.43
CA GLY A 296 -0.01 -15.84 -15.11
C GLY A 296 0.12 -14.33 -14.94
N THR A 297 0.56 -13.86 -13.77
CA THR A 297 0.80 -12.43 -13.52
C THR A 297 1.99 -11.91 -14.33
N LEU A 298 3.08 -12.68 -14.44
CA LEU A 298 4.26 -12.33 -15.23
C LEU A 298 3.92 -12.20 -16.72
N LEU A 299 3.14 -13.14 -17.27
CA LEU A 299 2.66 -13.08 -18.65
C LEU A 299 1.89 -11.80 -18.94
N LEU A 300 0.98 -11.40 -18.04
CA LEU A 300 0.24 -10.14 -18.18
C LEU A 300 1.15 -8.91 -17.99
N LYS A 301 2.20 -9.01 -17.16
CA LYS A 301 3.23 -7.96 -17.01
C LYS A 301 4.01 -7.76 -18.31
N MET A 302 4.39 -8.84 -18.98
CA MET A 302 5.10 -8.83 -20.27
C MET A 302 4.27 -8.10 -21.33
N ALA A 303 2.97 -8.34 -21.39
CA ALA A 303 2.09 -7.59 -22.29
C ALA A 303 1.89 -6.13 -21.88
N GLN A 304 1.78 -5.84 -20.58
CA GLN A 304 1.70 -4.47 -20.07
C GLN A 304 2.94 -3.64 -20.43
N GLN A 305 4.13 -4.25 -20.40
CA GLN A 305 5.40 -3.61 -20.73
C GLN A 305 5.78 -3.73 -22.22
N SER A 306 4.87 -4.25 -23.06
CA SER A 306 5.02 -4.37 -24.52
C SER A 306 6.12 -5.33 -24.99
N GLU A 307 6.54 -6.30 -24.17
CA GLU A 307 7.43 -7.40 -24.61
C GLU A 307 6.69 -8.46 -25.41
N MET A 308 5.41 -8.70 -25.09
CA MET A 308 4.53 -9.62 -25.80
C MET A 308 3.18 -8.97 -26.10
N GLN A 309 2.46 -9.52 -27.08
CA GLN A 309 1.11 -9.04 -27.41
C GLN A 309 0.09 -9.62 -26.43
N TRP A 310 -0.90 -8.81 -26.01
CA TRP A 310 -2.00 -9.26 -25.14
C TRP A 310 -2.66 -10.54 -25.65
N ARG A 311 -2.93 -10.62 -26.95
CA ARG A 311 -3.54 -11.81 -27.57
C ARG A 311 -2.73 -13.09 -27.32
N ALA A 312 -1.41 -13.02 -27.38
CA ALA A 312 -0.55 -14.20 -27.24
C ALA A 312 -0.47 -14.70 -25.79
N VAL A 313 -0.61 -13.80 -24.81
CA VAL A 313 -0.41 -14.14 -23.39
C VAL A 313 -1.71 -14.37 -22.63
N SER A 314 -2.85 -13.83 -23.07
CA SER A 314 -4.09 -13.85 -22.28
C SER A 314 -4.65 -15.27 -22.07
N GLU A 315 -4.56 -16.14 -23.08
CA GLU A 315 -5.00 -17.54 -22.98
C GLU A 315 -4.05 -18.37 -22.10
N LEU A 316 -2.73 -18.18 -22.27
CA LEU A 316 -1.72 -18.79 -21.41
C LEU A 316 -1.86 -18.34 -19.94
N ALA A 317 -2.10 -17.06 -19.71
CA ALA A 317 -2.35 -16.52 -18.38
C ALA A 317 -3.63 -17.10 -17.78
N ALA A 318 -4.70 -17.24 -18.57
CA ALA A 318 -5.94 -17.88 -18.12
C ALA A 318 -5.72 -19.34 -17.71
N LEU A 319 -4.93 -20.11 -18.48
CA LEU A 319 -4.55 -21.47 -18.12
C LEU A 319 -3.80 -21.51 -16.78
N CYS A 320 -2.83 -20.61 -16.57
CA CYS A 320 -2.14 -20.49 -15.30
C CYS A 320 -3.09 -20.18 -14.14
N TYR A 321 -4.04 -19.24 -14.30
CA TYR A 321 -5.01 -18.93 -13.25
C TYR A 321 -6.00 -20.08 -13.00
N LEU A 322 -6.34 -20.90 -14.01
CA LEU A 322 -7.16 -22.09 -13.82
C LEU A 322 -6.45 -23.11 -12.91
N HIS A 323 -5.18 -23.41 -13.20
CA HIS A 323 -4.37 -24.26 -12.33
C HIS A 323 -4.24 -23.68 -10.93
N ALA A 324 -3.96 -22.38 -10.83
CA ALA A 324 -3.85 -21.70 -9.56
C ALA A 324 -5.16 -21.67 -8.78
N PHE A 325 -6.34 -21.66 -9.42
CA PHE A 325 -7.63 -21.68 -8.72
C PHE A 325 -7.99 -23.08 -8.21
N GLN A 326 -7.64 -24.12 -8.99
CA GLN A 326 -8.05 -25.51 -8.75
C GLN A 326 -7.19 -26.26 -7.73
N VAL A 327 -6.02 -25.74 -7.36
CA VAL A 327 -5.22 -26.35 -6.29
C VAL A 327 -6.03 -26.31 -4.98
N PRO A 328 -6.31 -27.48 -4.37
CA PRO A 328 -7.23 -27.58 -3.24
C PRO A 328 -6.65 -26.92 -1.99
N ARG A 329 -7.52 -26.36 -1.15
CA ARG A 329 -7.12 -25.78 0.13
C ARG A 329 -6.56 -26.83 1.09
N PRO A 330 -5.58 -26.48 1.93
CA PRO A 330 -5.10 -27.33 3.01
C PRO A 330 -6.26 -27.79 3.91
N LYS A 331 -6.37 -29.09 4.20
CA LYS A 331 -7.41 -29.64 5.09
C LYS A 331 -6.99 -29.50 6.55
N SER A 332 -7.88 -28.96 7.39
CA SER A 332 -7.62 -28.64 8.81
C SER A 332 -7.25 -29.83 9.71
N LYS A 333 -7.59 -31.07 9.34
CA LYS A 333 -7.43 -32.27 10.21
C LYS A 333 -6.13 -33.06 10.00
N LEU A 334 -5.29 -32.70 9.03
CA LEU A 334 -4.19 -33.56 8.56
C LEU A 334 -2.80 -33.19 9.08
N ILE A 335 -2.66 -32.08 9.81
CA ILE A 335 -1.36 -31.59 10.30
C ILE A 335 -1.37 -31.65 11.83
N LYS A 336 -0.51 -32.48 12.44
CA LYS A 336 -0.16 -32.38 13.86
C LYS A 336 0.91 -31.29 13.98
N GLY A 337 0.51 -30.03 14.07
CA GLY A 337 1.43 -28.89 14.05
C GLY A 337 0.82 -27.62 14.66
N ASP A 338 1.61 -26.54 14.66
CA ASP A 338 1.24 -25.23 15.21
C ASP A 338 0.02 -24.65 14.48
N HIS A 339 -1.07 -24.41 15.23
CA HIS A 339 -2.32 -23.87 14.69
C HIS A 339 -2.13 -22.57 13.89
N ALA A 340 -1.16 -21.74 14.29
CA ALA A 340 -0.89 -20.46 13.62
C ALA A 340 -0.30 -20.63 12.21
N GLU A 341 0.54 -21.64 11.99
CA GLU A 341 1.13 -21.92 10.68
C GLU A 341 0.09 -22.51 9.71
N GLN A 342 -0.81 -23.33 10.23
CA GLN A 342 -1.93 -23.88 9.47
C GLN A 342 -2.92 -22.78 9.03
N GLU A 343 -3.27 -21.87 9.95
CA GLU A 343 -4.11 -20.71 9.63
C GLU A 343 -3.44 -19.83 8.57
N LYS A 344 -2.11 -19.64 8.64
CA LYS A 344 -1.35 -18.90 7.62
C LYS A 344 -1.48 -19.52 6.23
N LEU A 345 -1.30 -20.84 6.09
CA LEU A 345 -1.44 -21.51 4.80
C LEU A 345 -2.89 -21.46 4.28
N GLU A 346 -3.89 -21.57 5.15
CA GLU A 346 -5.30 -21.42 4.76
C GLU A 346 -5.61 -20.00 4.26
N MET A 347 -5.05 -18.98 4.92
CA MET A 347 -5.16 -17.58 4.49
C MET A 347 -4.51 -17.34 3.12
N LEU A 348 -3.31 -17.89 2.90
CA LEU A 348 -2.63 -17.83 1.59
C LEU A 348 -3.45 -18.52 0.49
N ALA A 349 -4.01 -19.69 0.79
CA ALA A 349 -4.88 -20.39 -0.15
C ALA A 349 -6.14 -19.58 -0.51
N CYS A 350 -6.77 -18.91 0.47
CA CYS A 350 -7.89 -18.01 0.21
C CYS A 350 -7.48 -16.82 -0.66
N ASP A 351 -6.32 -16.22 -0.40
CA ASP A 351 -5.76 -15.12 -1.20
C ASP A 351 -5.52 -15.55 -2.65
N ARG A 352 -4.84 -16.69 -2.85
CA ARG A 352 -4.61 -17.29 -4.17
C ARG A 352 -5.92 -17.52 -4.94
N GLN A 353 -6.91 -18.15 -4.29
CA GLN A 353 -8.17 -18.50 -4.93
C GLN A 353 -9.01 -17.26 -5.26
N SER A 354 -9.07 -16.28 -4.36
CA SER A 354 -9.72 -14.98 -4.63
C SER A 354 -9.07 -14.30 -5.84
N GLN A 355 -7.75 -14.09 -5.82
CA GLN A 355 -7.05 -13.40 -6.89
C GLN A 355 -7.16 -14.13 -8.24
N SER A 356 -6.89 -15.44 -8.25
CA SER A 356 -6.96 -16.25 -9.48
C SER A 356 -8.37 -16.27 -10.05
N GLY A 357 -9.39 -16.41 -9.18
CA GLY A 357 -10.79 -16.43 -9.58
C GLY A 357 -11.25 -15.11 -10.23
N TYR A 358 -10.91 -13.96 -9.64
CA TYR A 358 -11.21 -12.67 -10.26
C TYR A 358 -10.44 -12.44 -11.56
N MET A 359 -9.20 -12.92 -11.66
CA MET A 359 -8.45 -12.83 -12.91
C MET A 359 -9.08 -13.66 -14.03
N LEU A 360 -9.63 -14.84 -13.73
CA LEU A 360 -10.40 -15.62 -14.69
C LEU A 360 -11.64 -14.88 -15.17
N LEU A 361 -12.42 -14.27 -14.25
CA LEU A 361 -13.59 -13.45 -14.61
C LEU A 361 -13.22 -12.22 -15.44
N ASN A 362 -12.09 -11.58 -15.14
CA ASN A 362 -11.61 -10.42 -15.88
C ASN A 362 -11.10 -10.76 -17.29
N LEU A 363 -10.50 -11.94 -17.48
CA LEU A 363 -10.00 -12.40 -18.78
C LEU A 363 -11.13 -12.94 -19.68
N SER A 364 -12.16 -13.56 -19.07
CA SER A 364 -13.34 -14.09 -19.76
C SER A 364 -14.44 -13.04 -20.00
N TYR A 365 -14.30 -11.82 -19.45
CA TYR A 365 -15.30 -10.77 -19.57
C TYR A 365 -15.70 -10.51 -21.04
N GLY A 366 -16.98 -10.68 -21.35
CA GLY A 366 -17.53 -10.48 -22.69
C GLY A 366 -17.22 -11.60 -23.70
N LYS A 367 -16.63 -12.73 -23.28
CA LYS A 367 -16.29 -13.87 -24.15
C LYS A 367 -17.05 -15.12 -23.69
N GLN A 368 -17.88 -15.67 -24.56
CA GLN A 368 -18.52 -16.97 -24.31
C GLN A 368 -17.50 -18.09 -24.51
N ASP A 369 -17.62 -19.18 -23.73
CA ASP A 369 -16.81 -20.41 -23.83
C ASP A 369 -15.28 -20.23 -23.74
N PHE A 370 -14.79 -19.05 -23.36
CA PHE A 370 -13.36 -18.72 -23.32
C PHE A 370 -12.52 -19.73 -22.51
N LEU A 371 -13.01 -20.19 -21.36
CA LEU A 371 -12.27 -21.17 -20.55
C LEU A 371 -12.22 -22.54 -21.21
N THR A 372 -13.29 -22.92 -21.92
CA THR A 372 -13.35 -24.16 -22.71
C THR A 372 -12.30 -24.11 -23.82
N GLU A 373 -12.27 -23.02 -24.60
CA GLU A 373 -11.31 -22.82 -25.69
C GLU A 373 -9.85 -22.86 -25.19
N VAL A 374 -9.57 -22.24 -24.03
CA VAL A 374 -8.25 -22.23 -23.41
C VAL A 374 -7.80 -23.65 -23.03
N VAL A 375 -8.67 -24.42 -22.38
CA VAL A 375 -8.34 -25.79 -21.95
C VAL A 375 -8.13 -26.70 -23.18
N GLU A 376 -9.03 -26.65 -24.16
CA GLU A 376 -8.90 -27.46 -25.38
C GLU A 376 -7.62 -27.14 -26.17
N SER A 377 -7.25 -25.86 -26.23
CA SER A 377 -6.09 -25.40 -27.00
C SER A 377 -4.76 -25.62 -26.29
N PHE A 378 -4.70 -25.41 -24.96
CA PHE A 378 -3.43 -25.34 -24.23
C PHE A 378 -3.23 -26.37 -23.12
N ALA A 379 -4.25 -27.12 -22.67
CA ALA A 379 -4.09 -28.20 -21.69
C ALA A 379 -3.53 -29.49 -22.33
N ASN A 380 -2.45 -29.36 -23.08
CA ASN A 380 -1.76 -30.44 -23.79
C ASN A 380 -0.24 -30.16 -23.85
N GLU A 381 0.57 -31.12 -24.34
CA GLU A 381 2.04 -30.97 -24.40
C GLU A 381 2.52 -29.77 -25.24
N ASN A 382 1.77 -29.42 -26.29
CA ASN A 382 2.14 -28.29 -27.15
C ASN A 382 1.88 -26.98 -26.42
N GLY A 383 0.74 -26.85 -25.74
CA GLY A 383 0.41 -25.70 -24.90
C GLY A 383 1.33 -25.57 -23.70
N HIS A 384 1.74 -26.70 -23.11
CA HIS A 384 2.75 -26.75 -22.06
C HIS A 384 4.09 -26.19 -22.51
N SER A 385 4.55 -26.62 -23.69
CA SER A 385 5.81 -26.16 -24.27
C SER A 385 5.73 -24.70 -24.70
N ALA A 386 4.57 -24.24 -25.17
CA ALA A 386 4.32 -22.84 -25.48
C ALA A 386 4.34 -21.95 -24.22
N LEU A 387 3.73 -22.43 -23.12
CA LEU A 387 3.76 -21.74 -21.82
C LEU A 387 5.19 -21.63 -21.29
N PHE A 388 5.94 -22.74 -21.32
CA PHE A 388 7.33 -22.78 -20.90
C PHE A 388 8.20 -21.81 -21.72
N TYR A 389 8.07 -21.85 -23.05
CA TYR A 389 8.79 -20.94 -23.95
C TYR A 389 8.43 -19.47 -23.71
N ALA A 390 7.14 -19.18 -23.48
CA ALA A 390 6.69 -17.81 -23.23
C ALA A 390 7.28 -17.23 -21.92
N LEU A 391 7.46 -18.07 -20.89
CA LEU A 391 7.98 -17.65 -19.60
C LEU A 391 9.51 -17.64 -19.53
N PHE A 392 10.17 -18.70 -20.00
CA PHE A 392 11.61 -18.93 -19.77
C PHE A 392 12.46 -18.97 -21.06
N GLY A 393 11.83 -18.98 -22.23
CA GLY A 393 12.53 -19.04 -23.51
C GLY A 393 13.06 -20.44 -23.82
N ASP A 394 14.29 -20.77 -23.41
CA ASP A 394 15.00 -21.96 -23.90
C ASP A 394 14.52 -23.30 -23.30
N VAL A 395 14.09 -24.22 -24.17
CA VAL A 395 13.54 -25.55 -23.84
C VAL A 395 14.62 -26.52 -23.31
N SER A 396 15.92 -26.20 -23.50
CA SER A 396 17.04 -27.05 -23.05
C SER A 396 17.06 -27.32 -21.54
N SER A 397 16.36 -26.50 -20.75
CA SER A 397 16.25 -26.61 -19.29
C SER A 397 14.97 -27.31 -18.78
N LYS A 398 14.09 -27.79 -19.67
CA LYS A 398 12.77 -28.32 -19.31
C LYS A 398 12.83 -29.47 -18.30
N GLU A 399 13.85 -30.32 -18.38
CA GLU A 399 14.02 -31.49 -17.49
C GLU A 399 14.37 -31.09 -16.05
N ASN A 400 15.04 -29.96 -15.84
CA ASN A 400 15.47 -29.46 -14.53
C ASN A 400 14.52 -28.39 -13.96
N SER A 401 13.31 -28.30 -14.52
CA SER A 401 12.31 -27.29 -14.19
C SER A 401 11.06 -27.93 -13.55
N PHE A 402 10.46 -27.21 -12.62
CA PHE A 402 9.18 -27.63 -12.05
C PHE A 402 8.08 -27.54 -13.11
N LEU A 403 7.91 -26.35 -13.72
CA LEU A 403 6.97 -26.12 -14.80
C LEU A 403 7.19 -27.14 -15.91
N GLY A 404 8.44 -27.39 -16.31
CA GLY A 404 8.78 -28.33 -17.37
C GLY A 404 8.40 -29.79 -17.11
N THR A 405 8.21 -30.18 -15.85
CA THR A 405 7.90 -31.58 -15.46
C THR A 405 6.54 -31.75 -14.79
N ASP A 406 5.81 -30.67 -14.49
CA ASP A 406 4.49 -30.71 -13.86
C ASP A 406 3.39 -31.11 -14.86
N ASP A 407 2.37 -31.82 -14.38
CA ASP A 407 1.24 -32.23 -15.22
C ASP A 407 0.20 -31.11 -15.33
N ILE A 408 0.16 -30.48 -16.51
CA ILE A 408 -0.81 -29.42 -16.82
C ILE A 408 -2.08 -29.91 -17.54
N ARG A 409 -2.19 -31.21 -17.84
CA ARG A 409 -3.29 -31.75 -18.66
C ARG A 409 -4.59 -31.89 -17.87
N ASN A 410 -4.48 -32.11 -16.57
CA ASN A 410 -5.61 -32.34 -15.67
C ASN A 410 -6.19 -31.03 -15.14
N VAL A 411 -7.03 -30.36 -15.95
CA VAL A 411 -7.72 -29.11 -15.61
C VAL A 411 -9.23 -29.25 -15.82
N VAL A 412 -10.01 -28.83 -14.83
CA VAL A 412 -11.48 -28.80 -14.93
C VAL A 412 -11.93 -27.49 -15.56
N ILE A 413 -12.89 -27.53 -16.48
CA ILE A 413 -13.51 -26.32 -17.05
C ILE A 413 -14.60 -25.85 -16.08
N GLN A 414 -14.22 -25.14 -15.02
CA GLN A 414 -15.17 -24.56 -14.06
C GLN A 414 -14.91 -23.05 -13.92
N ALA A 415 -15.94 -22.26 -14.23
CA ALA A 415 -15.92 -20.82 -13.99
C ALA A 415 -16.10 -20.52 -12.49
N PRO A 416 -15.35 -19.56 -11.92
CA PRO A 416 -15.52 -19.17 -10.53
C PRO A 416 -16.90 -18.55 -10.26
N GLU A 417 -17.55 -18.94 -9.16
CA GLU A 417 -18.83 -18.35 -8.74
C GLU A 417 -18.61 -17.14 -7.82
N CYS A 418 -19.38 -16.06 -8.01
CA CYS A 418 -19.25 -14.84 -7.19
C CYS A 418 -19.43 -15.09 -5.68
N ILE A 419 -20.33 -16.01 -5.30
CA ILE A 419 -20.58 -16.35 -3.90
C ILE A 419 -19.39 -17.08 -3.28
N GLU A 420 -18.73 -17.92 -4.08
CA GLU A 420 -17.52 -18.64 -3.67
C GLU A 420 -16.36 -17.66 -3.47
N LEU A 421 -16.15 -16.74 -4.41
CA LEU A 421 -15.14 -15.69 -4.30
C LEU A 421 -15.35 -14.80 -3.07
N ALA A 422 -16.59 -14.42 -2.75
CA ALA A 422 -16.89 -13.65 -1.55
C ALA A 422 -16.43 -14.32 -0.24
N ARG A 423 -16.44 -15.66 -0.20
CA ARG A 423 -15.93 -16.42 0.95
C ARG A 423 -14.41 -16.36 0.99
N TYR A 424 -13.74 -16.47 -0.15
CA TYR A 424 -12.28 -16.39 -0.26
C TYR A 424 -11.75 -15.00 0.07
N ASP A 425 -12.45 -13.94 -0.34
CA ASP A 425 -12.10 -12.54 -0.01
C ASP A 425 -11.97 -12.30 1.49
N THR A 426 -12.81 -12.98 2.28
CA THR A 426 -12.78 -12.86 3.74
C THR A 426 -11.45 -13.38 4.31
N GLY A 427 -10.91 -14.47 3.77
CA GLY A 427 -9.59 -14.99 4.14
C GLY A 427 -8.44 -14.16 3.55
N ALA A 428 -8.57 -13.70 2.31
CA ALA A 428 -7.59 -12.86 1.64
C ALA A 428 -7.35 -11.54 2.39
N ILE A 429 -8.41 -10.92 2.93
CA ILE A 429 -8.29 -9.66 3.66
C ILE A 429 -7.53 -9.81 4.99
N ARG A 430 -7.67 -10.97 5.65
CA ARG A 430 -6.81 -11.32 6.80
C ARG A 430 -5.36 -11.50 6.37
N ALA A 431 -5.11 -12.19 5.25
CA ALA A 431 -3.75 -12.45 4.77
C ALA A 431 -2.95 -11.16 4.52
N HIS A 432 -3.62 -10.07 4.15
CA HIS A 432 -3.03 -8.75 3.86
C HIS A 432 -3.26 -7.71 4.97
N ASP A 433 -3.69 -8.11 6.18
CA ASP A 433 -3.95 -7.23 7.33
C ASP A 433 -4.82 -5.99 7.02
N GLY A 434 -5.76 -6.11 6.07
CA GLY A 434 -6.58 -4.99 5.64
C GLY A 434 -5.83 -3.90 4.87
N ASN A 435 -4.78 -4.25 4.12
CA ASN A 435 -4.08 -3.35 3.22
C ASN A 435 -5.05 -2.63 2.27
N LEU A 436 -5.02 -1.29 2.26
CA LEU A 436 -5.96 -0.47 1.49
C LEU A 436 -5.92 -0.76 -0.02
N GLN A 437 -4.74 -1.00 -0.59
CA GLN A 437 -4.59 -1.27 -2.02
C GLN A 437 -5.23 -2.61 -2.39
N HIS A 438 -5.06 -3.64 -1.57
CA HIS A 438 -5.71 -4.93 -1.76
C HIS A 438 -7.24 -4.82 -1.63
N MET A 439 -7.74 -4.15 -0.58
CA MET A 439 -9.18 -3.93 -0.39
C MET A 439 -9.80 -3.12 -1.53
N THR A 440 -9.09 -2.12 -2.04
CA THR A 440 -9.52 -1.33 -3.20
C THR A 440 -9.56 -2.20 -4.46
N TRP A 441 -8.55 -3.05 -4.68
CA TRP A 441 -8.51 -3.96 -5.82
C TRP A 441 -9.67 -4.96 -5.82
N LEU A 442 -10.00 -5.56 -4.67
CA LEU A 442 -11.18 -6.41 -4.51
C LEU A 442 -12.48 -5.60 -4.74
N GLY A 443 -12.58 -4.41 -4.14
CA GLY A 443 -13.74 -3.53 -4.30
C GLY A 443 -14.04 -3.14 -5.75
N LEU A 444 -13.01 -2.97 -6.59
CA LEU A 444 -13.18 -2.74 -8.03
C LEU A 444 -13.83 -3.92 -8.76
N GLN A 445 -13.57 -5.15 -8.33
CA GLN A 445 -14.20 -6.34 -8.89
C GLN A 445 -15.70 -6.34 -8.56
N TRP A 446 -16.03 -6.02 -7.31
CA TRP A 446 -17.40 -5.95 -6.81
C TRP A 446 -18.22 -4.78 -7.36
N ASN A 447 -17.58 -3.69 -7.79
CA ASN A 447 -18.29 -2.58 -8.46
C ASN A 447 -18.99 -3.02 -9.77
N SER A 448 -18.60 -4.18 -10.30
CA SER A 448 -19.21 -4.81 -11.48
C SER A 448 -20.24 -5.89 -11.11
N ALA A 449 -20.32 -6.25 -9.83
CA ALA A 449 -21.18 -7.30 -9.29
C ALA A 449 -22.41 -6.68 -8.58
N PRO A 450 -23.55 -7.38 -8.54
CA PRO A 450 -24.79 -6.81 -8.03
C PRO A 450 -24.83 -6.57 -6.51
N ASP A 451 -23.93 -7.17 -5.72
CA ASP A 451 -24.04 -7.23 -4.25
C ASP A 451 -22.96 -6.41 -3.51
N VAL A 452 -23.39 -5.45 -2.68
CA VAL A 452 -22.53 -4.51 -1.92
C VAL A 452 -22.21 -5.05 -0.51
N THR A 453 -22.77 -6.20 -0.12
CA THR A 453 -22.64 -6.73 1.26
C THR A 453 -21.24 -7.22 1.65
N ALA A 454 -20.31 -7.32 0.70
CA ALA A 454 -18.94 -7.80 0.95
C ALA A 454 -18.11 -6.80 1.81
N ILE A 455 -18.14 -5.50 1.48
CA ILE A 455 -17.33 -4.47 2.16
C ILE A 455 -17.61 -4.42 3.67
N ARG A 456 -18.89 -4.48 4.05
CA ARG A 456 -19.30 -4.48 5.46
C ARG A 456 -18.69 -5.66 6.23
N LYS A 457 -18.68 -6.85 5.64
CA LYS A 457 -18.11 -8.06 6.28
C LYS A 457 -16.60 -7.91 6.47
N TRP A 458 -15.90 -7.37 5.47
CA TRP A 458 -14.47 -7.13 5.52
C TRP A 458 -14.10 -6.17 6.64
N LEU A 459 -14.80 -5.04 6.75
CA LEU A 459 -14.51 -4.06 7.78
C LEU A 459 -14.81 -4.60 9.18
N LYS A 460 -15.92 -5.31 9.39
CA LYS A 460 -16.27 -5.89 10.70
C LYS A 460 -15.26 -6.92 11.20
N GLN A 461 -14.55 -7.55 10.28
CA GLN A 461 -13.46 -8.48 10.60
C GLN A 461 -12.18 -7.75 11.04
N LEU A 462 -11.90 -6.58 10.45
CA LEU A 462 -10.69 -5.80 10.73
C LEU A 462 -10.86 -4.85 11.92
N PHE A 463 -12.09 -4.39 12.20
CA PHE A 463 -12.35 -3.35 13.18
C PHE A 463 -13.50 -3.70 14.11
N HIS A 464 -13.29 -3.44 15.41
CA HIS A 464 -14.32 -3.55 16.44
C HIS A 464 -14.79 -2.16 16.86
N LEU A 465 -15.57 -1.51 15.99
CA LEU A 465 -16.11 -0.17 16.18
C LEU A 465 -17.65 -0.17 16.22
N PRO A 466 -18.28 0.84 16.83
CA PRO A 466 -19.72 1.05 16.67
C PRO A 466 -20.08 1.28 15.20
N GLN A 467 -21.25 0.82 14.79
CA GLN A 467 -21.71 0.91 13.41
C GLN A 467 -21.88 2.38 12.98
N GLU A 468 -22.49 3.21 13.83
CA GLU A 468 -22.72 4.65 13.62
C GLU A 468 -22.32 5.47 14.87
N THR A 469 -22.08 6.77 14.70
CA THR A 469 -21.80 7.75 15.75
C THR A 469 -22.99 8.69 15.97
N SER A 470 -23.25 9.04 17.22
CA SER A 470 -24.28 10.03 17.56
C SER A 470 -23.85 11.49 17.29
N ARG A 471 -22.57 11.72 16.92
CA ARG A 471 -21.96 13.05 16.81
C ARG A 471 -21.23 13.26 15.47
N LEU A 472 -21.98 13.22 14.36
CA LEU A 472 -21.43 13.46 13.01
C LEU A 472 -20.79 14.84 12.82
N GLU A 473 -21.14 15.81 13.66
CA GLU A 473 -20.56 17.16 13.62
C GLU A 473 -19.15 17.25 14.21
N THR A 474 -18.73 16.22 14.95
CA THR A 474 -17.40 16.19 15.56
C THR A 474 -16.38 15.59 14.60
N ASN A 475 -15.11 15.98 14.71
CA ASN A 475 -13.99 15.39 13.97
C ASN A 475 -12.97 14.72 14.92
N ALA A 476 -13.36 14.49 16.18
CA ALA A 476 -12.51 13.82 17.15
C ALA A 476 -12.21 12.37 16.69
N PRO A 477 -10.94 11.92 16.69
CA PRO A 477 -10.59 10.56 16.27
C PRO A 477 -11.32 9.46 17.05
N GLU A 478 -11.70 9.72 18.30
CA GLU A 478 -12.45 8.79 19.17
C GLU A 478 -13.89 8.58 18.70
N SER A 479 -14.40 9.45 17.84
CA SER A 479 -15.76 9.38 17.31
C SER A 479 -15.89 8.52 16.04
N ILE A 480 -14.79 7.94 15.54
CA ILE A 480 -14.78 7.12 14.32
C ILE A 480 -15.71 5.92 14.50
N CYS A 481 -16.51 5.65 13.46
CA CYS A 481 -17.42 4.51 13.39
C CYS A 481 -17.20 3.70 12.10
N MET A 482 -17.84 2.53 12.02
CA MET A 482 -17.74 1.65 10.85
C MET A 482 -18.16 2.33 9.55
N LEU A 483 -19.22 3.14 9.57
CA LEU A 483 -19.70 3.85 8.39
C LEU A 483 -18.72 4.90 7.87
N ASP A 484 -17.85 5.47 8.71
CA ASP A 484 -16.79 6.37 8.23
C ASP A 484 -15.75 5.60 7.40
N LEU A 485 -15.40 4.38 7.83
CA LEU A 485 -14.45 3.52 7.12
C LEU A 485 -15.05 2.97 5.82
N GLU A 486 -16.34 2.61 5.84
CA GLU A 486 -17.05 2.14 4.65
C GLU A 486 -17.17 3.23 3.59
N VAL A 487 -17.56 4.45 3.99
CA VAL A 487 -17.63 5.60 3.09
C VAL A 487 -16.24 5.94 2.53
N PHE A 488 -15.20 5.90 3.36
CA PHE A 488 -13.83 6.10 2.87
C PHE A 488 -13.47 5.08 1.81
N LEU A 489 -13.66 3.77 2.08
CA LEU A 489 -13.32 2.72 1.12
C LEU A 489 -14.13 2.82 -0.18
N LEU A 490 -15.44 3.08 -0.08
CA LEU A 490 -16.30 3.32 -1.24
C LEU A 490 -15.80 4.51 -2.07
N GLY A 491 -15.35 5.59 -1.41
CA GLY A 491 -14.80 6.76 -2.09
C GLY A 491 -13.47 6.46 -2.80
N VAL A 492 -12.60 5.67 -2.16
CA VAL A 492 -11.35 5.22 -2.79
C VAL A 492 -11.69 4.39 -4.02
N ILE A 493 -12.52 3.33 -3.89
CA ILE A 493 -12.93 2.46 -5.00
C ILE A 493 -13.55 3.27 -6.15
N PHE A 494 -14.45 4.22 -5.84
CA PHE A 494 -15.09 5.08 -6.83
C PHE A 494 -14.06 5.87 -7.63
N THR A 495 -13.17 6.59 -6.95
CA THR A 495 -12.13 7.40 -7.61
C THR A 495 -11.11 6.54 -8.38
N SER A 496 -10.75 5.37 -7.86
CA SER A 496 -9.88 4.42 -8.55
C SER A 496 -10.52 3.88 -9.83
N ASN A 497 -11.82 3.56 -9.79
CA ASN A 497 -12.56 3.07 -10.95
C ASN A 497 -12.61 4.12 -12.07
N LEU A 498 -12.94 5.37 -11.73
CA LEU A 498 -12.96 6.47 -12.70
C LEU A 498 -11.58 6.72 -13.30
N GLN A 499 -10.53 6.73 -12.47
CA GLN A 499 -9.16 6.90 -12.94
C GLN A 499 -8.73 5.79 -13.91
N LEU A 500 -9.21 4.57 -13.70
CA LEU A 500 -8.94 3.45 -14.60
C LEU A 500 -9.72 3.61 -15.91
N GLN A 501 -11.01 3.96 -15.84
CA GLN A 501 -11.85 4.18 -17.02
C GLN A 501 -11.28 5.25 -17.95
N GLU A 502 -10.88 6.42 -17.43
CA GLU A 502 -10.26 7.49 -18.24
C GLU A 502 -9.00 7.01 -18.97
N LYS A 503 -8.19 6.15 -18.33
CA LYS A 503 -7.01 5.55 -18.98
C LYS A 503 -7.40 4.54 -20.06
N PHE A 504 -8.42 3.71 -19.81
CA PHE A 504 -8.85 2.68 -20.75
C PHE A 504 -9.50 3.25 -22.01
N HIS A 505 -10.27 4.34 -21.91
CA HIS A 505 -10.90 5.00 -23.07
C HIS A 505 -9.90 5.46 -24.14
N THR A 506 -8.60 5.53 -23.83
CA THR A 506 -7.57 5.94 -24.79
C THR A 506 -6.81 4.79 -25.47
N LYS A 507 -6.82 3.55 -24.93
CA LYS A 507 -5.87 2.48 -25.35
C LYS A 507 -6.37 1.02 -25.24
N TYR A 508 -7.66 0.76 -25.01
CA TYR A 508 -8.12 -0.61 -24.74
C TYR A 508 -7.98 -1.57 -25.95
N THR A 509 -7.50 -2.79 -25.67
CA THR A 509 -7.47 -3.91 -26.64
C THR A 509 -8.35 -5.04 -26.12
N VAL A 510 -9.10 -5.71 -27.00
CA VAL A 510 -10.09 -6.76 -26.66
C VAL A 510 -9.50 -7.92 -25.83
N HIS A 511 -8.19 -8.17 -25.94
CA HIS A 511 -7.51 -9.24 -25.21
C HIS A 511 -6.99 -8.81 -23.83
N GLN A 512 -7.01 -7.52 -23.49
CA GLN A 512 -6.56 -7.01 -22.19
C GLN A 512 -7.63 -7.26 -21.11
N PRO A 513 -7.27 -7.80 -19.93
CA PRO A 513 -8.22 -7.97 -18.85
C PRO A 513 -8.75 -6.60 -18.38
N ARG A 514 -10.01 -6.58 -17.90
CA ARG A 514 -10.66 -5.37 -17.39
C ARG A 514 -9.88 -4.73 -16.24
N PHE A 515 -9.36 -5.56 -15.34
CA PHE A 515 -8.47 -5.15 -14.26
C PHE A 515 -7.20 -6.00 -14.29
N LEU A 516 -6.05 -5.37 -14.05
CA LEU A 516 -4.78 -6.09 -13.94
C LEU A 516 -4.66 -6.75 -12.55
N PRO A 517 -3.91 -7.86 -12.44
CA PRO A 517 -3.57 -8.47 -11.15
C PRO A 517 -2.95 -7.46 -10.19
N LEU A 518 -3.22 -7.62 -8.89
CA LEU A 518 -2.77 -6.71 -7.84
C LEU A 518 -1.27 -6.37 -7.94
N PRO A 519 -0.33 -7.32 -8.11
CA PRO A 519 1.10 -7.00 -8.13
C PRO A 519 1.51 -6.03 -9.24
N ILE A 520 0.82 -6.04 -10.39
CA ILE A 520 1.15 -5.22 -11.56
C ILE A 520 0.15 -4.09 -11.81
N CYS A 521 -0.82 -3.95 -10.91
CA CYS A 521 -1.77 -2.86 -10.92
C CYS A 521 -1.13 -1.60 -10.31
N LYS A 522 -1.05 -0.51 -11.10
CA LYS A 522 -0.48 0.77 -10.62
C LYS A 522 -1.33 1.31 -9.48
N GLN A 523 -0.67 1.90 -8.47
CA GLN A 523 -1.25 2.42 -7.22
C GLN A 523 -2.70 2.88 -7.37
N LEU A 524 -3.61 2.07 -6.83
CA LEU A 524 -5.05 2.36 -6.82
C LEU A 524 -5.42 3.47 -5.85
N CYS A 525 -4.57 3.73 -4.86
CA CYS A 525 -4.80 4.69 -3.79
C CYS A 525 -3.67 5.72 -3.73
N THR A 526 -3.99 6.94 -3.31
CA THR A 526 -2.99 8.00 -3.12
C THR A 526 -2.19 7.77 -1.82
N GLU A 527 -0.99 8.36 -1.72
CA GLU A 527 -0.22 8.31 -0.48
C GLU A 527 -0.97 8.92 0.70
N ARG A 528 -1.77 9.96 0.46
CA ARG A 528 -2.61 10.60 1.47
C ARG A 528 -3.73 9.68 1.97
N GLN A 529 -4.38 8.95 1.06
CA GLN A 529 -5.39 7.94 1.40
C GLN A 529 -4.77 6.79 2.20
N ARG A 530 -3.62 6.27 1.75
CA ARG A 530 -2.88 5.21 2.47
C ARG A 530 -2.47 5.67 3.87
N ALA A 531 -1.88 6.86 3.99
CA ALA A 531 -1.45 7.42 5.26
C ALA A 531 -2.61 7.60 6.24
N TRP A 532 -3.80 7.99 5.76
CA TRP A 532 -4.99 8.07 6.61
C TRP A 532 -5.44 6.69 7.08
N TRP A 533 -5.55 5.72 6.17
CA TRP A 533 -5.96 4.36 6.50
C TRP A 533 -5.03 3.71 7.52
N ASP A 534 -3.72 3.77 7.28
CA ASP A 534 -2.69 3.22 8.18
C ASP A 534 -2.72 3.92 9.53
N SER A 535 -2.98 5.24 9.55
CA SER A 535 -3.12 6.02 10.79
C SER A 535 -4.33 5.58 11.60
N VAL A 536 -5.48 5.36 10.95
CA VAL A 536 -6.70 4.86 11.61
C VAL A 536 -6.46 3.46 12.17
N TYR A 537 -5.88 2.57 11.36
CA TYR A 537 -5.54 1.21 11.77
C TYR A 537 -4.64 1.21 13.01
N THR A 538 -3.58 2.03 12.98
CA THR A 538 -2.62 2.18 14.07
C THR A 538 -3.26 2.70 15.35
N LEU A 539 -4.18 3.67 15.26
CA LEU A 539 -4.88 4.23 16.43
C LEU A 539 -5.85 3.21 17.06
N ILE A 540 -6.61 2.50 16.25
CA ILE A 540 -7.61 1.52 16.73
C ILE A 540 -6.91 0.31 17.37
N HIS A 541 -5.87 -0.21 16.73
CA HIS A 541 -5.11 -1.36 17.23
C HIS A 541 -4.07 -0.99 18.29
N LYS A 542 -3.96 0.30 18.66
CA LYS A 542 -3.00 0.83 19.66
C LYS A 542 -1.53 0.49 19.33
N GLN A 543 -1.19 0.49 18.05
CA GLN A 543 0.16 0.19 17.54
C GLN A 543 1.00 1.45 17.27
N ALA A 544 0.58 2.61 17.79
CA ALA A 544 1.27 3.88 17.53
C ALA A 544 2.67 3.89 18.15
N VAL A 545 3.68 4.18 17.32
CA VAL A 545 5.06 4.37 17.76
C VAL A 545 5.12 5.48 18.82
N PRO A 546 5.85 5.30 19.93
CA PRO A 546 5.99 6.33 20.96
C PRO A 546 6.46 7.67 20.37
N GLY A 547 5.73 8.75 20.66
CA GLY A 547 6.04 10.10 20.18
C GLY A 547 5.38 10.51 18.86
N THR A 548 4.79 9.59 18.08
CA THR A 548 4.08 9.93 16.82
C THR A 548 2.56 10.04 16.98
N ALA A 549 2.00 9.57 18.10
CA ALA A 549 0.56 9.50 18.34
C ALA A 549 -0.19 10.84 18.13
N ALA A 550 0.40 11.97 18.53
CA ALA A 550 -0.22 13.29 18.33
C ALA A 550 -0.32 13.65 16.83
N LYS A 551 0.71 13.33 16.03
CA LYS A 551 0.73 13.57 14.59
C LYS A 551 -0.30 12.69 13.87
N VAL A 552 -0.37 11.41 14.25
CA VAL A 552 -1.34 10.45 13.71
C VAL A 552 -2.77 10.90 14.01
N ARG A 553 -3.07 11.34 15.25
CA ARG A 553 -4.37 11.89 15.63
C ARG A 553 -4.77 13.12 14.81
N LEU A 554 -3.85 14.08 14.62
CA LEU A 554 -4.12 15.28 13.83
C LEU A 554 -4.44 14.95 12.36
N LEU A 555 -3.70 14.01 11.78
CA LEU A 555 -3.94 13.55 10.42
C LEU A 555 -5.34 12.95 10.29
N VAL A 556 -5.71 12.05 11.21
CA VAL A 556 -7.02 11.40 11.21
C VAL A 556 -8.15 12.41 11.38
N GLN A 557 -8.00 13.35 12.32
CA GLN A 557 -8.97 14.42 12.56
C GLN A 557 -9.21 15.30 11.32
N HIS A 558 -8.13 15.67 10.61
CA HIS A 558 -8.22 16.52 9.43
C HIS A 558 -9.02 15.85 8.30
N GLU A 559 -8.73 14.60 7.97
CA GLU A 559 -9.42 13.91 6.87
C GLU A 559 -10.83 13.43 7.28
N LEU A 560 -11.08 13.17 8.57
CA LEU A 560 -12.42 12.85 9.06
C LEU A 560 -13.41 14.01 8.84
N ASN A 561 -12.93 15.25 8.90
CA ASN A 561 -13.70 16.44 8.54
C ASN A 561 -14.20 16.39 7.09
N ILE A 562 -13.36 15.89 6.17
CA ILE A 562 -13.69 15.74 4.75
C ILE A 562 -14.71 14.62 4.57
N LEU A 563 -14.47 13.44 5.16
CA LEU A 563 -15.37 12.28 5.04
C LEU A 563 -16.79 12.57 5.50
N ARG A 564 -16.93 13.32 6.61
CA ARG A 564 -18.24 13.71 7.14
C ARG A 564 -18.85 14.92 6.42
N ALA A 565 -18.25 15.42 5.34
CA ALA A 565 -18.74 16.60 4.61
C ALA A 565 -19.06 17.79 5.54
N LEU A 566 -18.16 18.06 6.49
CA LEU A 566 -18.21 19.22 7.37
C LEU A 566 -17.67 20.46 6.64
N GLU A 567 -17.48 21.58 7.33
CA GLU A 567 -17.13 22.85 6.67
C GLU A 567 -15.89 22.75 5.78
N LYS A 568 -15.99 23.31 4.55
CA LYS A 568 -14.91 23.37 3.54
C LYS A 568 -14.31 22.00 3.16
N HIS A 569 -15.15 20.96 3.10
CA HIS A 569 -14.74 19.58 2.77
C HIS A 569 -14.15 19.40 1.36
N GLY A 570 -14.52 20.22 0.37
CA GLY A 570 -13.91 20.18 -0.98
C GLY A 570 -14.18 18.91 -1.80
N LEU A 571 -15.23 18.17 -1.47
CA LEU A 571 -15.64 16.94 -2.17
C LEU A 571 -16.41 17.27 -3.45
N GLN A 572 -16.24 16.43 -4.49
CA GLN A 572 -17.08 16.49 -5.69
C GLN A 572 -18.50 15.99 -5.36
N PRO A 573 -19.58 16.65 -5.83
CA PRO A 573 -20.95 16.21 -5.52
C PRO A 573 -21.26 14.79 -5.96
N SER A 574 -20.74 14.35 -7.11
CA SER A 574 -20.96 13.01 -7.65
C SER A 574 -20.48 11.91 -6.69
N LEU A 575 -19.36 12.15 -6.00
CA LEU A 575 -18.86 11.24 -4.95
C LEU A 575 -19.83 11.17 -3.75
N ILE A 576 -20.36 12.31 -3.30
CA ILE A 576 -21.28 12.32 -2.16
C ILE A 576 -22.62 11.65 -2.54
N VAL A 577 -23.09 11.87 -3.78
CA VAL A 577 -24.24 11.14 -4.34
C VAL A 577 -23.97 9.64 -4.38
N HIS A 578 -22.78 9.23 -4.83
CA HIS A 578 -22.38 7.83 -4.83
C HIS A 578 -22.43 7.22 -3.42
N TRP A 579 -21.88 7.90 -2.40
CA TRP A 579 -21.99 7.45 -1.01
C TRP A 579 -23.44 7.32 -0.55
N ALA A 580 -24.27 8.31 -0.83
CA ALA A 580 -25.68 8.29 -0.43
C ALA A 580 -26.43 7.11 -1.07
N LYS A 581 -26.24 6.86 -2.37
CA LYS A 581 -26.85 5.73 -3.08
C LYS A 581 -26.36 4.38 -2.56
N SER A 582 -25.05 4.22 -2.40
CA SER A 582 -24.45 2.96 -1.93
C SER A 582 -24.93 2.60 -0.53
N LEU A 583 -24.98 3.57 0.39
CA LEU A 583 -25.47 3.35 1.74
C LEU A 583 -26.98 3.06 1.79
N LEU A 584 -27.79 3.71 0.95
CA LEU A 584 -29.22 3.43 0.85
C LEU A 584 -29.46 1.99 0.35
N LYS A 585 -28.74 1.59 -0.71
CA LYS A 585 -28.81 0.23 -1.25
C LYS A 585 -28.43 -0.82 -0.20
N THR A 586 -27.31 -0.60 0.50
CA THR A 586 -26.90 -1.49 1.59
C THR A 586 -27.96 -1.51 2.69
N GLY A 587 -28.41 -0.36 3.18
CA GLY A 587 -29.43 -0.24 4.21
C GLY A 587 -30.71 -1.03 3.88
N CYS A 588 -31.28 -0.84 2.68
CA CYS A 588 -32.49 -1.56 2.24
C CYS A 588 -32.32 -3.08 2.13
N SER A 589 -31.08 -3.58 1.97
CA SER A 589 -30.81 -5.02 1.87
C SER A 589 -30.63 -5.73 3.22
N LEU A 590 -30.49 -4.98 4.32
CA LEU A 590 -30.25 -5.55 5.64
C LEU A 590 -31.57 -5.98 6.29
N ASN A 591 -31.53 -7.02 7.13
CA ASN A 591 -32.72 -7.49 7.87
C ASN A 591 -32.86 -6.87 9.28
N SER A 592 -31.80 -6.24 9.80
CA SER A 592 -31.78 -5.66 11.14
C SER A 592 -32.32 -4.23 11.10
N PHE A 593 -33.39 -3.96 11.85
CA PHE A 593 -33.99 -2.62 11.98
C PHE A 593 -32.95 -1.53 12.34
N TYR A 594 -32.12 -1.80 13.34
CA TYR A 594 -31.11 -0.83 13.79
C TYR A 594 -30.07 -0.55 12.70
N ASP A 595 -29.59 -1.59 12.03
CA ASP A 595 -28.63 -1.41 10.93
C ASP A 595 -29.28 -0.67 9.74
N GLN A 596 -30.52 -1.01 9.38
CA GLN A 596 -31.25 -0.32 8.31
C GLN A 596 -31.33 1.19 8.62
N LYS A 597 -31.79 1.53 9.82
CA LYS A 597 -31.95 2.92 10.26
C LYS A 597 -30.64 3.69 10.23
N GLU A 598 -29.54 3.11 10.69
CA GLU A 598 -28.23 3.76 10.68
C GLU A 598 -27.69 4.02 9.27
N TYR A 599 -27.74 3.01 8.39
CA TYR A 599 -27.29 3.16 6.99
C TYR A 599 -28.14 4.16 6.21
N ILE A 600 -29.46 4.04 6.31
CA ILE A 600 -30.40 4.94 5.62
C ILE A 600 -30.28 6.35 6.21
N GLY A 601 -30.14 6.48 7.53
CA GLY A 601 -29.89 7.75 8.21
C GLY A 601 -28.63 8.44 7.70
N ARG A 602 -27.51 7.70 7.53
CA ARG A 602 -26.27 8.24 6.96
C ARG A 602 -26.41 8.58 5.47
N SER A 603 -27.17 7.81 4.70
CA SER A 603 -27.49 8.13 3.31
C SER A 603 -28.23 9.49 3.22
N VAL A 604 -29.28 9.66 4.03
CA VAL A 604 -30.04 10.91 4.13
C VAL A 604 -29.15 12.08 4.56
N TYR A 605 -28.20 11.86 5.48
CA TYR A 605 -27.21 12.87 5.85
C TYR A 605 -26.40 13.38 4.63
N TYR A 606 -25.88 12.48 3.80
CA TYR A 606 -25.14 12.87 2.60
C TYR A 606 -26.02 13.55 1.54
N TRP A 607 -27.26 13.09 1.35
CA TRP A 607 -28.22 13.80 0.50
C TRP A 607 -28.46 15.24 0.96
N LYS A 608 -28.63 15.48 2.27
CA LYS A 608 -28.75 16.84 2.83
C LYS A 608 -27.53 17.71 2.55
N LYS A 609 -26.32 17.14 2.47
CA LYS A 609 -25.08 17.85 2.12
C LYS A 609 -24.97 18.18 0.63
N VAL A 610 -25.51 17.32 -0.23
CA VAL A 610 -25.49 17.50 -1.69
C VAL A 610 -26.51 18.51 -2.18
N LEU A 611 -27.71 18.58 -1.57
CA LEU A 611 -28.79 19.46 -2.02
C LEU A 611 -28.36 20.94 -2.22
N PRO A 612 -27.62 21.59 -1.29
CA PRO A 612 -27.10 22.95 -1.50
C PRO A 612 -26.12 23.06 -2.68
N MET A 613 -25.34 22.00 -2.95
CA MET A 613 -24.41 21.95 -4.09
C MET A 613 -25.16 21.84 -5.41
N LEU A 614 -26.23 21.02 -5.46
CA LEU A 614 -27.12 20.91 -6.62
C LEU A 614 -27.82 22.25 -6.92
N GLU A 615 -28.24 23.00 -5.91
CA GLU A 615 -28.78 24.36 -6.10
C GLU A 615 -27.72 25.34 -6.65
N THR A 616 -26.46 25.16 -6.26
CA THR A 616 -25.34 25.96 -6.78
C THR A 616 -25.08 25.64 -8.26
N ILE A 617 -25.13 24.36 -8.64
CA ILE A 617 -25.03 23.89 -10.03
C ILE A 617 -26.22 24.41 -10.85
N LYS A 618 -27.45 24.36 -10.31
CA LYS A 618 -28.66 24.92 -10.94
C LYS A 618 -28.51 26.41 -11.25
N LYS A 619 -27.81 27.15 -10.38
CA LYS A 619 -27.45 28.56 -10.57
C LYS A 619 -26.25 28.78 -11.51
N LYS A 620 -25.76 27.74 -12.19
CA LYS A 620 -24.60 27.75 -13.11
C LYS A 620 -23.31 28.26 -12.45
N ARG A 621 -23.13 28.00 -11.16
CA ARG A 621 -21.90 28.33 -10.43
C ARG A 621 -21.03 27.07 -10.33
N SER A 622 -19.72 27.25 -10.48
CA SER A 622 -18.75 26.17 -10.33
C SER A 622 -18.57 25.77 -8.87
N ILE A 623 -18.24 24.51 -8.64
CA ILE A 623 -17.85 23.99 -7.33
C ILE A 623 -16.33 24.14 -7.20
N SER A 624 -15.87 24.52 -6.01
CA SER A 624 -14.44 24.73 -5.75
C SER A 624 -13.71 23.39 -5.66
N GLU A 625 -12.64 23.24 -6.43
CA GLU A 625 -11.72 22.10 -6.36
C GLU A 625 -10.48 22.45 -5.50
N PRO A 626 -10.15 21.65 -4.47
CA PRO A 626 -8.91 21.81 -3.69
C PRO A 626 -7.66 21.48 -4.50
N ILE A 627 -6.52 22.12 -4.18
CA ILE A 627 -5.22 21.86 -4.85
C ILE A 627 -4.75 20.41 -4.61
N ASP A 628 -4.97 19.89 -3.40
CA ASP A 628 -4.64 18.51 -3.02
C ASP A 628 -5.89 17.89 -2.37
N PRO A 629 -6.79 17.29 -3.16
CA PRO A 629 -8.01 16.70 -2.62
C PRO A 629 -7.77 15.26 -2.16
N LEU A 630 -8.39 14.85 -1.04
CA LEU A 630 -8.35 13.45 -0.55
C LEU A 630 -8.91 12.47 -1.60
N PHE A 631 -9.94 12.91 -2.31
CA PHE A 631 -10.56 12.21 -3.44
C PHE A 631 -10.49 13.10 -4.67
N LYS A 632 -9.83 12.63 -5.73
CA LYS A 632 -9.65 13.40 -6.98
C LYS A 632 -10.99 13.71 -7.63
N HIS A 633 -11.10 14.90 -8.23
CA HIS A 633 -12.27 15.28 -9.01
C HIS A 633 -12.11 14.79 -10.44
N PHE A 634 -13.20 14.30 -11.03
CA PHE A 634 -13.26 13.82 -12.40
C PHE A 634 -14.31 14.62 -13.17
N HIS A 635 -13.87 15.44 -14.12
CA HIS A 635 -14.76 16.33 -14.88
C HIS A 635 -15.77 15.55 -15.75
N SER A 636 -15.48 14.28 -16.08
CA SER A 636 -16.42 13.40 -16.76
C SER A 636 -17.68 13.10 -15.92
N GLU A 637 -17.55 13.18 -14.59
CA GLU A 637 -18.61 12.91 -13.61
C GLU A 637 -19.19 14.20 -13.01
N ASP A 638 -18.94 15.36 -13.63
CA ASP A 638 -19.58 16.59 -13.22
C ASP A 638 -21.08 16.53 -13.48
N ILE A 639 -21.87 16.78 -12.43
CA ILE A 639 -23.32 16.71 -12.48
C ILE A 639 -23.85 17.75 -13.48
N GLN A 640 -24.53 17.25 -14.50
CA GLN A 640 -25.14 18.08 -15.53
C GLN A 640 -26.44 18.70 -15.06
N LEU A 641 -26.82 19.85 -15.63
CA LEU A 641 -28.08 20.54 -15.30
C LEU A 641 -29.32 19.66 -15.48
N SER A 642 -29.29 18.72 -16.44
CA SER A 642 -30.37 17.76 -16.68
C SER A 642 -30.55 16.75 -15.54
N GLN A 643 -29.47 16.39 -14.83
CA GLN A 643 -29.47 15.39 -13.76
C GLN A 643 -29.85 15.98 -12.39
N VAL A 644 -29.85 17.31 -12.26
CA VAL A 644 -30.08 17.99 -10.97
C VAL A 644 -31.45 17.65 -10.36
N GLU A 645 -32.52 17.65 -11.17
CA GLU A 645 -33.86 17.36 -10.65
C GLU A 645 -34.04 15.86 -10.36
N GLU A 646 -33.41 14.97 -11.15
CA GLU A 646 -33.38 13.52 -10.88
C GLU A 646 -32.74 13.23 -9.52
N TYR A 647 -31.57 13.81 -9.21
CA TYR A 647 -30.92 13.62 -7.91
C TYR A 647 -31.71 14.24 -6.74
N LYS A 648 -32.46 15.32 -6.97
CA LYS A 648 -33.37 15.86 -5.94
C LYS A 648 -34.54 14.92 -5.67
N GLU A 649 -35.08 14.30 -6.71
CA GLU A 649 -36.14 13.32 -6.58
C GLU A 649 -35.66 12.09 -5.79
N GLU A 650 -34.48 11.55 -6.14
CA GLU A 650 -33.86 10.45 -5.39
C GLU A 650 -33.60 10.80 -3.92
N ALA A 651 -33.18 12.03 -3.63
CA ALA A 651 -33.02 12.50 -2.25
C ALA A 651 -34.35 12.49 -1.49
N ARG A 652 -35.46 12.90 -2.12
CA ARG A 652 -36.81 12.85 -1.50
C ARG A 652 -37.25 11.41 -1.24
N ILE A 653 -36.97 10.50 -2.18
CA ILE A 653 -37.25 9.07 -2.01
C ILE A 653 -36.47 8.53 -0.81
N ALA A 654 -35.18 8.86 -0.68
CA ALA A 654 -34.37 8.43 0.46
C ALA A 654 -34.90 8.98 1.80
N PHE A 655 -35.42 10.21 1.82
CA PHE A 655 -36.05 10.79 3.02
C PHE A 655 -37.33 10.04 3.39
N ALA A 656 -38.21 9.77 2.43
CA ALA A 656 -39.43 9.00 2.65
C ALA A 656 -39.15 7.57 3.13
N ILE A 657 -38.10 6.91 2.60
CA ILE A 657 -37.65 5.59 3.07
C ILE A 657 -37.19 5.67 4.53
N LEU A 658 -36.46 6.71 4.93
CA LEU A 658 -36.05 6.89 6.32
C LEU A 658 -37.25 7.09 7.24
N ASP A 659 -38.22 7.93 6.86
CA ASP A 659 -39.43 8.14 7.66
C ASP A 659 -40.25 6.84 7.80
N ALA A 660 -40.32 6.02 6.75
CA ALA A 660 -40.95 4.71 6.81
C ALA A 660 -40.23 3.76 7.80
N VAL A 661 -38.90 3.74 7.79
CA VAL A 661 -38.09 2.94 8.72
C VAL A 661 -38.17 3.49 10.16
N ASP A 662 -38.30 4.81 10.34
CA ASP A 662 -38.50 5.43 11.65
C ASP A 662 -39.90 5.21 12.24
N GLY A 663 -40.80 4.55 11.51
CA GLY A 663 -42.17 4.28 11.93
C GLY A 663 -43.14 5.44 11.70
N LYS A 664 -42.72 6.51 11.00
CA LYS A 664 -43.58 7.63 10.60
C LYS A 664 -44.29 7.29 9.29
N THR A 665 -45.15 6.27 9.35
CA THR A 665 -45.77 5.68 8.16
C THR A 665 -46.61 6.68 7.38
N ASP A 666 -47.35 7.56 8.05
CA ASP A 666 -48.19 8.56 7.37
C ASP A 666 -47.35 9.62 6.66
N ASP A 667 -46.30 10.16 7.29
CA ASP A 667 -45.38 11.11 6.65
C ASP A 667 -44.71 10.49 5.42
N ALA A 668 -44.29 9.22 5.53
CA ALA A 668 -43.70 8.48 4.43
C ALA A 668 -44.70 8.24 3.29
N THR A 669 -45.95 7.87 3.59
CA THR A 669 -47.04 7.71 2.60
C THR A 669 -47.26 9.00 1.82
N HIS A 670 -47.46 10.13 2.50
CA HIS A 670 -47.66 11.43 1.85
C HIS A 670 -46.44 11.81 0.99
N ALA A 671 -45.23 11.54 1.47
CA ALA A 671 -44.00 11.83 0.73
C ALA A 671 -43.87 10.96 -0.54
N PHE A 672 -44.20 9.67 -0.47
CA PHE A 672 -44.17 8.78 -1.63
C PHE A 672 -45.26 9.11 -2.65
N GLU A 673 -46.48 9.45 -2.22
CA GLU A 673 -47.57 9.86 -3.11
C GLU A 673 -47.25 11.13 -3.90
N ALA A 674 -46.46 12.03 -3.31
CA ALA A 674 -46.02 13.26 -3.97
C ALA A 674 -44.94 13.04 -5.06
N ILE A 675 -44.38 11.83 -5.18
CA ILE A 675 -43.28 11.50 -6.09
C ILE A 675 -43.77 10.53 -7.16
N ASN A 676 -43.84 11.00 -8.41
CA ASN A 676 -44.26 10.16 -9.54
C ASN A 676 -43.11 9.25 -10.05
N ASN A 677 -42.72 8.27 -9.24
CA ASN A 677 -41.59 7.38 -9.51
C ASN A 677 -41.93 5.91 -9.19
N VAL A 678 -41.42 4.97 -9.99
CA VAL A 678 -41.61 3.53 -9.78
C VAL A 678 -41.14 3.07 -8.40
N VAL A 679 -40.00 3.59 -7.93
CA VAL A 679 -39.45 3.23 -6.61
C VAL A 679 -40.34 3.76 -5.49
N ALA A 680 -40.96 4.94 -5.67
CA ALA A 680 -41.89 5.50 -4.69
C ALA A 680 -43.16 4.65 -4.59
N TYR A 681 -43.76 4.27 -5.73
CA TYR A 681 -44.93 3.39 -5.75
C TYR A 681 -44.66 2.01 -5.17
N TRP A 682 -43.48 1.44 -5.41
CA TRP A 682 -43.07 0.16 -4.80
C TRP A 682 -43.00 0.25 -3.27
N ASN A 683 -42.36 1.30 -2.73
CA ASN A 683 -42.29 1.49 -1.28
C ASN A 683 -43.67 1.77 -0.67
N LEU A 684 -44.52 2.52 -1.37
CA LEU A 684 -45.91 2.76 -0.97
C LEU A 684 -46.69 1.43 -0.87
N ALA A 685 -46.54 0.55 -1.85
CA ALA A 685 -47.15 -0.79 -1.82
C ALA A 685 -46.67 -1.62 -0.63
N LEU A 686 -45.37 -1.58 -0.29
CA LEU A 686 -44.83 -2.27 0.88
C LEU A 686 -45.41 -1.74 2.20
N ILE A 687 -45.62 -0.42 2.31
CA ILE A 687 -46.25 0.18 3.50
C ILE A 687 -47.71 -0.30 3.62
N PHE A 688 -48.47 -0.28 2.52
CA PHE A 688 -49.87 -0.73 2.55
C PHE A 688 -49.99 -2.23 2.81
N GLN A 689 -49.07 -3.05 2.28
CA GLN A 689 -49.00 -4.47 2.60
C GLN A 689 -48.82 -4.69 4.10
N ARG A 690 -47.85 -4.02 4.73
CA ARG A 690 -47.62 -4.11 6.18
C ARG A 690 -48.84 -3.66 6.99
N LYS A 691 -49.47 -2.54 6.60
CA LYS A 691 -50.71 -2.07 7.24
C LYS A 691 -51.84 -3.10 7.13
N ALA A 692 -51.97 -3.78 6.00
CA ALA A 692 -52.96 -4.85 5.83
C ALA A 692 -52.66 -6.07 6.71
N GLU A 693 -51.39 -6.50 6.78
CA GLU A 693 -50.94 -7.60 7.66
C GLU A 693 -51.14 -7.28 9.14
N GLU A 694 -50.92 -6.03 9.57
CA GLU A 694 -51.21 -5.57 10.94
C GLU A 694 -52.72 -5.65 11.26
N ILE A 695 -53.58 -5.20 10.36
CA ILE A 695 -55.04 -5.27 10.51
C ILE A 695 -55.53 -6.73 10.58
N GLU A 696 -54.98 -7.63 9.77
CA GLU A 696 -55.32 -9.06 9.81
C GLU A 696 -54.91 -9.72 11.14
N ASN A 697 -53.73 -9.36 11.68
CA ASN A 697 -53.24 -9.89 12.95
C ASN A 697 -54.02 -9.36 14.15
N ASP A 698 -54.42 -8.08 14.14
CA ASP A 698 -55.28 -7.49 15.17
C ASP A 698 -56.70 -8.08 15.12
N GLY A 699 -57.18 -8.50 13.96
CA GLY A 699 -58.45 -9.22 13.81
C GLY A 699 -58.44 -10.68 14.32
N LEU A 700 -57.27 -11.24 14.61
CA LEU A 700 -57.07 -12.63 15.07
C LEU A 700 -56.75 -12.75 16.56
N SER A 701 -56.62 -11.65 17.31
CA SER A 701 -56.51 -11.70 18.77
C SER A 701 -57.89 -11.99 19.39
N PRO A 702 -58.09 -13.13 20.08
CA PRO A 702 -59.37 -13.44 20.71
C PRO A 702 -59.55 -12.56 21.95
N GLU A 703 -60.58 -11.70 21.93
CA GLU A 703 -61.20 -11.14 23.15
C GLU A 703 -61.81 -12.25 24.03
#